data_AF-A0A6A4KET6-F1
#
_entry.id   AF-A0A6A4KET6-F1
#
_cell.length_a   1.000
_cell.length_b   1.000
_cell.length_c   1.000
_cell.angle_alpha   90.00
_cell.angle_beta   90.00
_cell.angle_gamma   90.00
#
_symmetry.space_group_name_H-M   'P 1'
#
loop_
_entity.id
_entity.type
_entity.pdbx_description
1 polymer ?
#
loop_
_entity_poly.entity_id
_entity_poly.type
_entity_poly.pdbx_seq_one_letter_code
_entity_poly.pdbx_strand_id
1 'polypeptide(L)'
;MAGCSSRDEEEAEYGVLLYYKFTSIPDLDNLFTFFDSNCRSLSLLGRVRLSPNGVNVTVGGKLSSLEKHIAAVSSNSLFDGTDFKLASCRRPANDKVAQECGFTSLSIRVVKELVTFSCHPLLKSPDVSNAGSHLSAAEFHSVIQHAGKFLEKEGPDDHKKLVLLDARNLYETRIGKFQPPNVETLDPEIRQYSDLQSWIDNNSEELRGNCVLMYCTGGIRCETASAYLRSKGDGFENVFQLFGGIQRYLEQFPDGGFFKGKNFVFDHRVSVGSSDANILGTCLLCSSPFDDYSSRSRCTYCRMLVLVCDSCRGTLAFWLYTVCAAKPEEGTAKPEEGKDLLETSIIIHTVADVEILFLAELRHNKKGSQYICELCQKNGKTVGSIPLIENNESQELFIPNEPEGVPTSDHAGFLPQLPWRNGTKPSRKLRILCLHGFRQNASSFKGRTASLAKKLKNCADLVFINAPHELPFIYQTGLRDPNSCPPSSVPPNPPPPSTNCSKKFAWFISPDFSRRSGTNWEIADCPFDPLQYMQQTDGFDASLAYLKGVFAQAGPFDGILGFSQGAAMVALVCTQNRATKGQIDFRFAILCSGFAVKLTDYEKGSINCPSLHIFGNDQGNDRQISSQASRELASLFDDGCSVILWLVPWVNGFVSLPVVAYLCDTSDQFNSTKKCLCALYLGHVLVQKVSRCLLYSTKNVPDVGQPIAASHPQLLKEGEITPGITSEEYISRRKRILELLPDKSLAIIAAAPVKMMTDVVPYTYRQDADYSYITGCQQPGGVAVLGHDCGLCMFMPEASPEDVLWQGQIAGVDAALQTFKAEQSYPMSKLRTILPDMIRSSSRLFHNEKTAMQTYTDLEAFRKAAHDGIVKDLSGYTHEARLIKSPAELKLMRDSVSIGCQALLQTMLHSKTYPYEAMLSAKVEYECKMRGAQRMAFNPVVGGGPNGSVVHYSRNDQKINDGDLVLMDIGCELHGYVSDLTRTWPPYGRFSPVHEELYELILETNKECLDLCKPGMSIGSIHNYSDKKLRKGFKEIGILKYDRRDSYQQLNPTNIGHYLGMDVHDCSTISYHRPLKPGVVITIEPGVYIPTGFNCPERYQGIGIRIEDEVLITESGYEVLSGSLPKEIKHIESLLNNYGHAMGMDTHTVARAASS
;
A
#
# COMPACT_ATOMS: atom_id res chain seq x y z
N MET A 1 31.76 -66.79 18.36
CA MET A 1 30.48 -66.08 18.19
C MET A 1 30.70 -64.70 18.79
N ALA A 2 30.74 -63.62 18.00
CA ALA A 2 29.61 -63.00 17.29
C ALA A 2 28.58 -62.43 18.28
N GLY A 3 28.29 -61.12 18.27
CA GLY A 3 28.92 -60.05 17.49
C GLY A 3 28.24 -58.71 17.80
N CYS A 4 29.02 -57.64 17.96
CA CYS A 4 28.47 -56.31 18.17
C CYS A 4 28.15 -55.67 16.81
N SER A 5 26.94 -55.12 16.67
CA SER A 5 26.57 -54.24 15.55
C SER A 5 25.75 -53.09 16.11
N SER A 6 26.27 -51.87 16.01
CA SER A 6 25.43 -50.67 16.07
C SER A 6 24.42 -50.72 14.92
N ARG A 7 23.29 -50.03 15.13
CA ARG A 7 22.51 -49.47 14.04
C ARG A 7 22.29 -48.01 14.37
N ASP A 8 23.14 -47.21 13.78
CA ASP A 8 23.12 -45.77 13.86
C ASP A 8 21.87 -45.25 13.14
N GLU A 9 20.97 -44.58 13.87
CA GLU A 9 19.94 -43.75 13.26
C GLU A 9 20.60 -42.42 12.84
N GLU A 10 21.09 -42.37 11.59
CA GLU A 10 21.78 -41.21 11.05
C GLU A 10 20.93 -39.93 11.16
N GLU A 11 21.53 -38.87 11.70
CA GLU A 11 20.94 -37.54 11.66
C GLU A 11 20.85 -37.08 10.20
N ALA A 12 19.65 -37.14 9.61
CA ALA A 12 19.41 -36.83 8.21
C ALA A 12 19.73 -35.36 7.89
N GLU A 13 20.97 -35.08 7.49
CA GLU A 13 21.45 -33.76 7.12
C GLU A 13 20.78 -33.27 5.81
N TYR A 14 20.47 -31.97 5.76
CA TYR A 14 19.85 -31.30 4.63
C TYR A 14 20.87 -30.46 3.88
N GLY A 15 20.58 -30.07 2.65
CA GLY A 15 21.46 -29.19 1.89
C GLY A 15 20.79 -28.47 0.73
N VAL A 16 21.62 -27.74 -0.02
CA VAL A 16 21.26 -27.05 -1.26
C VAL A 16 22.28 -27.43 -2.35
N LEU A 17 21.76 -27.73 -3.53
CA LEU A 17 22.51 -28.10 -4.73
C LEU A 17 22.29 -27.03 -5.81
N LEU A 18 23.40 -26.51 -6.35
CA LEU A 18 23.41 -25.54 -7.46
C LEU A 18 24.26 -26.08 -8.61
N TYR A 19 23.75 -25.99 -9.84
CA TYR A 19 24.52 -26.26 -11.05
C TYR A 19 23.86 -25.66 -12.29
N TYR A 20 24.63 -25.59 -13.37
CA TYR A 20 24.16 -25.24 -14.70
C TYR A 20 24.97 -26.00 -15.75
N LYS A 21 24.42 -26.13 -16.95
CA LYS A 21 25.12 -26.66 -18.12
C LYS A 21 24.57 -25.95 -19.34
N PHE A 22 25.43 -25.25 -20.08
CA PHE A 22 25.12 -24.85 -21.46
C PHE A 22 25.43 -26.04 -22.37
N THR A 23 24.46 -26.44 -23.18
CA THR A 23 24.55 -27.53 -24.16
C THR A 23 23.30 -27.51 -25.04
N SER A 24 23.35 -28.04 -26.27
CA SER A 24 22.15 -28.12 -27.10
C SER A 24 21.21 -29.21 -26.56
N ILE A 25 19.96 -28.85 -26.29
CA ILE A 25 18.92 -29.78 -25.82
C ILE A 25 18.05 -30.19 -27.03
N PRO A 26 18.14 -31.45 -27.50
CA PRO A 26 17.43 -31.89 -28.70
C PRO A 26 15.93 -32.14 -28.46
N ASP A 27 15.56 -32.47 -27.23
CA ASP A 27 14.18 -32.73 -26.79
C ASP A 27 13.99 -32.08 -25.41
N LEU A 28 13.19 -31.01 -25.38
CA LEU A 28 13.02 -30.17 -24.19
C LEU A 28 11.88 -30.68 -23.29
N ASP A 29 10.91 -31.39 -23.85
CA ASP A 29 9.72 -31.89 -23.14
C ASP A 29 10.01 -33.22 -22.41
N ASN A 30 10.82 -34.09 -23.02
CA ASN A 30 11.42 -35.23 -22.35
C ASN A 30 12.33 -34.78 -21.20
N LEU A 31 13.14 -33.74 -21.43
CA LEU A 31 13.99 -33.19 -20.37
C LEU A 31 13.17 -32.53 -19.23
N PHE A 32 12.07 -31.85 -19.56
CA PHE A 32 11.12 -31.36 -18.56
C PHE A 32 10.52 -32.52 -17.75
N THR A 33 10.08 -33.58 -18.42
CA THR A 33 9.50 -34.78 -17.80
C THR A 33 10.50 -35.48 -16.88
N PHE A 34 11.77 -35.61 -17.31
CA PHE A 34 12.87 -36.11 -16.50
C PHE A 34 13.05 -35.28 -15.22
N PHE A 35 13.16 -33.95 -15.33
CA PHE A 35 13.35 -33.10 -14.16
C PHE A 35 12.15 -33.07 -13.21
N ASP A 36 10.92 -33.10 -13.74
CA ASP A 36 9.71 -33.12 -12.93
C ASP A 36 9.57 -34.45 -12.15
N SER A 37 9.74 -35.58 -12.84
CA SER A 37 9.69 -36.91 -12.21
C SER A 37 10.82 -37.12 -11.19
N ASN A 38 12.06 -36.79 -11.56
CA ASN A 38 13.25 -36.97 -10.71
C ASN A 38 13.19 -36.08 -9.45
N CYS A 39 12.89 -34.78 -9.60
CA CYS A 39 12.79 -33.88 -8.45
C CYS A 39 11.60 -34.23 -7.54
N ARG A 40 10.42 -34.61 -8.08
CA ARG A 40 9.27 -35.00 -7.25
C ARG A 40 9.49 -36.30 -6.50
N SER A 41 9.99 -37.34 -7.16
CA SER A 41 10.23 -38.65 -6.54
C SER A 41 11.30 -38.63 -5.44
N LEU A 42 12.23 -37.67 -5.51
CA LEU A 42 13.24 -37.41 -4.49
C LEU A 42 12.83 -36.36 -3.43
N SER A 43 11.60 -35.83 -3.51
CA SER A 43 11.05 -34.77 -2.65
C SER A 43 11.90 -33.50 -2.61
N LEU A 44 12.46 -33.09 -3.75
CA LEU A 44 13.28 -31.89 -3.89
C LEU A 44 12.44 -30.67 -4.22
N LEU A 45 12.70 -29.56 -3.51
CA LEU A 45 12.05 -28.27 -3.72
C LEU A 45 13.07 -27.28 -4.29
N GLY A 46 12.67 -26.40 -5.20
CA GLY A 46 13.65 -25.56 -5.89
C GLY A 46 13.17 -24.90 -7.17
N ARG A 47 14.14 -24.47 -7.98
CA ARG A 47 13.94 -23.92 -9.32
C ARG A 47 14.77 -24.69 -10.34
N VAL A 48 14.12 -25.11 -11.42
CA VAL A 48 14.76 -25.66 -12.62
C VAL A 48 14.37 -24.76 -13.79
N ARG A 49 15.36 -24.26 -14.52
CA ARG A 49 15.18 -23.54 -15.80
C ARG A 49 15.75 -24.41 -16.91
N LEU A 50 14.93 -24.64 -17.94
CA LEU A 50 15.29 -25.40 -19.14
C LEU A 50 15.19 -24.49 -20.35
N SER A 51 16.12 -24.59 -21.29
CA SER A 51 16.07 -23.92 -22.58
C SER A 51 16.65 -24.82 -23.67
N PRO A 52 16.44 -24.52 -24.97
CA PRO A 52 17.12 -25.23 -26.07
C PRO A 52 18.66 -25.21 -25.97
N ASN A 53 19.21 -24.30 -25.17
CA ASN A 53 20.64 -24.08 -24.99
C ASN A 53 21.17 -24.54 -23.61
N GLY A 54 20.38 -25.28 -22.82
CA GLY A 54 20.85 -25.98 -21.62
C GLY A 54 19.93 -25.91 -20.41
N VAL A 55 20.52 -26.01 -19.21
CA VAL A 55 19.80 -26.00 -17.91
C VAL A 55 20.47 -25.14 -16.84
N ASN A 56 19.67 -24.63 -15.90
CA ASN A 56 20.12 -23.92 -14.70
C ASN A 56 19.25 -24.35 -13.51
N VAL A 57 19.87 -24.90 -12.46
CA VAL A 57 19.20 -25.63 -11.37
C VAL A 57 19.64 -25.12 -10.01
N THR A 58 18.68 -24.95 -9.10
CA THR A 58 18.89 -24.68 -7.68
C THR A 58 17.82 -25.41 -6.87
N VAL A 59 18.18 -26.52 -6.24
CA VAL A 59 17.25 -27.40 -5.50
C VAL A 59 17.78 -27.69 -4.09
N GLY A 60 16.87 -27.92 -3.14
CA GLY A 60 17.18 -28.27 -1.75
C GLY A 60 16.35 -29.45 -1.26
N GLY A 61 16.86 -30.15 -0.25
CA GLY A 61 16.28 -31.35 0.31
C GLY A 61 17.25 -32.07 1.25
N LYS A 62 16.97 -33.35 1.55
CA LYS A 62 17.92 -34.23 2.26
C LYS A 62 19.16 -34.46 1.39
N LEU A 63 20.36 -34.54 1.98
CA LEU A 63 21.59 -34.77 1.20
C LEU A 63 21.49 -36.04 0.33
N SER A 64 21.01 -37.15 0.89
CA SER A 64 20.83 -38.41 0.15
C SER A 64 19.73 -38.40 -0.93
N SER A 65 18.87 -37.36 -0.98
CA SER A 65 18.02 -37.07 -2.15
C SER A 65 18.78 -36.26 -3.19
N LEU A 66 19.60 -35.29 -2.77
CA LEU A 66 20.40 -34.45 -3.67
C LEU A 66 21.51 -35.27 -4.37
N GLU A 67 22.13 -36.23 -3.67
CA GLU A 67 23.11 -37.17 -4.23
C GLU A 67 22.48 -38.09 -5.28
N LYS A 68 21.27 -38.62 -5.02
CA LYS A 68 20.50 -39.40 -6.02
C LYS A 68 20.15 -38.56 -7.24
N HIS A 69 19.83 -37.27 -7.05
CA HIS A 69 19.58 -36.35 -8.15
C HIS A 69 20.85 -36.08 -8.96
N ILE A 70 22.00 -35.88 -8.32
CA ILE A 70 23.31 -35.75 -9.00
C ILE A 70 23.59 -37.02 -9.82
N ALA A 71 23.40 -38.21 -9.25
CA ALA A 71 23.61 -39.48 -9.95
C ALA A 71 22.69 -39.63 -11.18
N ALA A 72 21.39 -39.35 -11.01
CA ALA A 72 20.40 -39.44 -12.10
C ALA A 72 20.61 -38.41 -13.21
N VAL A 73 21.15 -37.23 -12.90
CA VAL A 73 21.54 -36.21 -13.90
C VAL A 73 22.85 -36.61 -14.58
N SER A 74 23.81 -37.14 -13.82
CA SER A 74 25.13 -37.58 -14.34
C SER A 74 25.06 -38.87 -15.17
N SER A 75 23.97 -39.64 -15.10
CA SER A 75 23.72 -40.77 -16.01
C SER A 75 23.22 -40.36 -17.40
N ASN A 76 23.01 -39.06 -17.65
CA ASN A 76 22.64 -38.51 -18.95
C ASN A 76 23.80 -37.67 -19.51
N SER A 77 24.38 -38.11 -20.63
CA SER A 77 25.60 -37.55 -21.22
C SER A 77 25.49 -36.08 -21.66
N LEU A 78 24.26 -35.52 -21.79
CA LEU A 78 24.07 -34.08 -21.95
C LEU A 78 24.69 -33.26 -20.79
N PHE A 79 24.85 -33.88 -19.62
CA PHE A 79 25.36 -33.25 -18.40
C PHE A 79 26.78 -33.70 -18.01
N ASP A 80 27.51 -34.37 -18.91
CA ASP A 80 28.92 -34.73 -18.69
C ASP A 80 29.76 -33.51 -18.31
N GLY A 81 30.58 -33.63 -17.26
CA GLY A 81 31.41 -32.53 -16.75
C GLY A 81 30.64 -31.36 -16.09
N THR A 82 29.41 -31.57 -15.62
CA THR A 82 28.64 -30.53 -14.89
C THR A 82 29.25 -30.23 -13.51
N ASP A 83 29.48 -28.95 -13.21
CA ASP A 83 30.05 -28.48 -11.95
C ASP A 83 28.98 -28.39 -10.83
N PHE A 84 28.66 -29.56 -10.25
CA PHE A 84 27.71 -29.73 -9.14
C PHE A 84 28.23 -29.14 -7.82
N LYS A 85 27.52 -28.14 -7.28
CA LYS A 85 27.85 -27.45 -6.04
C LYS A 85 26.85 -27.83 -4.95
N LEU A 86 27.15 -28.89 -4.21
CA LEU A 86 26.37 -29.34 -3.05
C LEU A 86 26.93 -28.69 -1.78
N ALA A 87 26.07 -28.13 -0.93
CA ALA A 87 26.42 -27.60 0.38
C ALA A 87 25.45 -28.12 1.45
N SER A 88 25.98 -28.61 2.57
CA SER A 88 25.18 -29.10 3.69
C SER A 88 24.78 -27.98 4.67
N CYS A 89 23.74 -28.27 5.46
CA CYS A 89 23.14 -27.37 6.44
C CYS A 89 22.89 -28.16 7.74
N ARG A 90 23.70 -27.89 8.78
CA ARG A 90 23.61 -28.62 10.05
C ARG A 90 22.35 -28.29 10.84
N ARG A 91 21.52 -29.32 11.07
CA ARG A 91 20.30 -29.41 11.89
C ARG A 91 19.30 -28.24 11.83
N PRO A 92 18.12 -28.49 11.25
CA PRO A 92 16.86 -27.93 11.73
C PRO A 92 16.16 -28.87 12.73
N ALA A 93 15.45 -28.31 13.71
CA ALA A 93 14.69 -29.09 14.70
C ALA A 93 13.19 -29.26 14.38
N ASN A 94 12.70 -28.76 13.23
CA ASN A 94 11.28 -28.82 12.86
C ASN A 94 11.04 -28.48 11.36
N ASP A 95 9.84 -28.78 10.85
CA ASP A 95 9.37 -28.48 9.47
C ASP A 95 9.52 -27.00 9.07
N LYS A 96 9.58 -26.12 10.08
CA LYS A 96 9.79 -24.68 9.92
C LYS A 96 10.98 -24.35 9.01
N VAL A 97 12.05 -25.15 9.04
CA VAL A 97 13.23 -24.88 8.20
C VAL A 97 13.09 -25.41 6.77
N ALA A 98 12.19 -26.36 6.50
CA ALA A 98 11.80 -26.63 5.10
C ALA A 98 11.12 -25.39 4.48
N GLN A 99 10.39 -24.59 5.26
CA GLN A 99 9.87 -23.29 4.84
C GLN A 99 10.95 -22.19 4.79
N GLU A 100 11.84 -22.14 5.79
CA GLU A 100 12.92 -21.12 5.84
C GLU A 100 14.01 -21.35 4.78
N CYS A 101 14.20 -22.60 4.29
CA CYS A 101 15.07 -22.97 3.18
C CYS A 101 14.74 -22.28 1.83
N GLY A 102 13.66 -21.51 1.76
CA GLY A 102 13.40 -20.55 0.67
C GLY A 102 12.74 -21.14 -0.57
N PHE A 103 12.64 -22.47 -0.66
CA PHE A 103 11.93 -23.20 -1.71
C PHE A 103 10.70 -23.88 -1.12
N THR A 104 9.59 -23.15 -1.02
CA THR A 104 8.31 -23.69 -0.51
C THR A 104 7.58 -24.58 -1.52
N SER A 105 8.11 -24.72 -2.73
CA SER A 105 7.63 -25.60 -3.80
C SER A 105 8.73 -25.84 -4.83
N LEU A 106 8.54 -26.86 -5.68
CA LEU A 106 9.32 -27.05 -6.90
C LEU A 106 8.72 -26.20 -8.04
N SER A 107 9.54 -25.44 -8.76
CA SER A 107 9.14 -24.71 -9.98
C SER A 107 10.08 -25.03 -11.13
N ILE A 108 9.59 -25.78 -12.11
CA ILE A 108 10.26 -26.07 -13.36
C ILE A 108 9.69 -25.15 -14.43
N ARG A 109 10.54 -24.52 -15.25
CA ARG A 109 10.12 -23.59 -16.31
C ARG A 109 10.98 -23.76 -17.56
N VAL A 110 10.32 -23.90 -18.70
CA VAL A 110 10.92 -23.62 -20.01
C VAL A 110 11.11 -22.10 -20.14
N VAL A 111 12.28 -21.67 -20.63
CA VAL A 111 12.66 -20.27 -20.83
C VAL A 111 13.44 -20.11 -22.13
N LYS A 112 13.33 -18.96 -22.80
CA LYS A 112 14.10 -18.64 -24.02
C LYS A 112 15.61 -18.63 -23.76
N GLU A 113 16.03 -18.13 -22.61
CA GLU A 113 17.41 -18.02 -22.17
C GLU A 113 17.54 -18.42 -20.70
N LEU A 114 18.62 -19.10 -20.32
CA LEU A 114 18.86 -19.48 -18.91
C LEU A 114 19.07 -18.26 -18.01
N VAL A 115 19.73 -17.24 -18.57
CA VAL A 115 19.98 -15.94 -17.97
C VAL A 115 19.78 -14.87 -19.05
N THR A 116 18.87 -13.94 -18.83
CA THR A 116 18.54 -12.87 -19.78
C THR A 116 19.62 -11.79 -19.75
N PHE A 117 20.37 -11.65 -20.85
CA PHE A 117 21.54 -10.78 -20.92
C PHE A 117 21.27 -9.36 -21.45
N SER A 118 20.13 -9.13 -22.11
CA SER A 118 19.75 -7.80 -22.63
C SER A 118 18.35 -7.40 -22.19
N CYS A 119 18.13 -6.10 -22.00
CA CYS A 119 16.81 -5.51 -21.78
C CYS A 119 16.02 -5.32 -23.09
N HIS A 120 16.67 -5.39 -24.25
CA HIS A 120 16.06 -5.36 -25.57
C HIS A 120 16.15 -6.75 -26.25
N PRO A 121 15.13 -7.19 -27.02
CA PRO A 121 15.22 -8.46 -27.75
C PRO A 121 16.32 -8.43 -28.82
N LEU A 122 17.48 -9.02 -28.50
CA LEU A 122 18.57 -9.20 -29.47
C LEU A 122 18.12 -10.09 -30.65
N LEU A 123 18.57 -9.73 -31.86
CA LEU A 123 18.36 -10.52 -33.09
C LEU A 123 18.92 -11.95 -32.98
N LYS A 124 20.02 -12.12 -32.24
CA LYS A 124 20.58 -13.42 -31.83
C LYS A 124 21.23 -13.26 -30.45
N SER A 125 21.02 -14.22 -29.55
CA SER A 125 21.70 -14.27 -28.25
C SER A 125 23.22 -14.53 -28.41
N PRO A 126 24.08 -14.13 -27.45
CA PRO A 126 25.50 -14.44 -27.49
C PRO A 126 25.76 -15.94 -27.57
N ASP A 127 26.69 -16.34 -28.44
CA ASP A 127 27.04 -17.75 -28.63
C ASP A 127 28.06 -18.19 -27.57
N VAL A 128 27.62 -19.02 -26.63
CA VAL A 128 28.45 -19.45 -25.48
C VAL A 128 29.66 -20.29 -25.92
N SER A 129 29.70 -20.82 -27.15
CA SER A 129 30.94 -21.40 -27.70
C SER A 129 32.08 -20.37 -27.86
N ASN A 130 31.75 -19.08 -27.91
CA ASN A 130 32.70 -17.96 -27.91
C ASN A 130 32.94 -17.36 -26.51
N ALA A 131 32.57 -18.06 -25.42
CA ALA A 131 32.82 -17.58 -24.06
C ALA A 131 34.33 -17.39 -23.75
N GLY A 132 34.63 -16.63 -22.71
CA GLY A 132 35.99 -16.42 -22.22
C GLY A 132 36.60 -17.71 -21.66
N SER A 133 37.93 -17.80 -21.66
CA SER A 133 38.65 -19.00 -21.19
C SER A 133 38.46 -19.18 -19.68
N HIS A 134 38.01 -20.36 -19.26
CA HIS A 134 37.85 -20.68 -17.84
C HIS A 134 39.21 -20.80 -17.15
N LEU A 135 39.37 -20.13 -16.00
CA LEU A 135 40.48 -20.30 -15.07
C LEU A 135 39.97 -20.95 -13.78
N SER A 136 40.68 -21.94 -13.25
CA SER A 136 40.42 -22.43 -11.89
C SER A 136 40.67 -21.34 -10.86
N ALA A 137 40.14 -21.49 -9.64
CA ALA A 137 40.33 -20.49 -8.60
C ALA A 137 41.81 -20.23 -8.26
N ALA A 138 42.66 -21.28 -8.27
CA ALA A 138 44.11 -21.14 -8.12
C ALA A 138 44.77 -20.35 -9.27
N GLU A 139 44.40 -20.61 -10.53
CA GLU A 139 44.94 -19.88 -11.68
C GLU A 139 44.48 -18.42 -11.66
N PHE A 140 43.20 -18.17 -11.40
CA PHE A 140 42.60 -16.85 -11.26
C PHE A 140 43.28 -16.05 -10.14
N HIS A 141 43.52 -16.66 -8.98
CA HIS A 141 44.28 -16.07 -7.87
C HIS A 141 45.72 -15.76 -8.29
N SER A 142 46.39 -16.69 -9.00
CA SER A 142 47.79 -16.53 -9.43
C SER A 142 47.94 -15.40 -10.46
N VAL A 143 47.04 -15.27 -11.43
CA VAL A 143 47.05 -14.17 -12.41
C VAL A 143 46.89 -12.81 -11.71
N ILE A 144 45.96 -12.72 -10.75
CA ILE A 144 45.78 -11.51 -9.92
C ILE A 144 47.03 -11.21 -9.07
N GLN A 145 47.62 -12.23 -8.44
CA GLN A 145 48.82 -12.08 -7.61
C GLN A 145 50.05 -11.63 -8.42
N HIS A 146 50.16 -12.07 -9.68
CA HIS A 146 51.30 -11.80 -10.56
C HIS A 146 51.10 -10.60 -11.51
N ALA A 147 49.96 -9.90 -11.45
CA ALA A 147 49.61 -8.80 -12.34
C ALA A 147 50.70 -7.72 -12.45
N GLY A 148 51.38 -7.38 -11.34
CA GLY A 148 52.49 -6.42 -11.35
C GLY A 148 53.67 -6.83 -12.23
N LYS A 149 53.92 -8.13 -12.42
CA LYS A 149 54.98 -8.67 -13.31
C LYS A 149 54.53 -8.82 -14.76
N PHE A 150 53.24 -8.71 -15.04
CA PHE A 150 52.70 -8.67 -16.41
C PHE A 150 53.03 -7.32 -17.07
N LEU A 151 52.99 -6.23 -16.29
CA LEU A 151 53.26 -4.86 -16.74
C LEU A 151 54.75 -4.55 -16.98
N GLU A 152 55.67 -5.40 -16.54
CA GLU A 152 57.12 -5.19 -16.67
C GLU A 152 57.75 -5.84 -17.92
N LYS A 153 56.96 -6.53 -18.75
CA LYS A 153 57.51 -7.51 -19.72
C LYS A 153 57.30 -7.24 -21.20
N GLU A 154 56.47 -6.29 -21.60
CA GLU A 154 56.32 -5.86 -22.99
C GLU A 154 56.60 -4.35 -23.15
N GLY A 155 56.80 -3.90 -24.39
CA GLY A 155 57.47 -2.64 -24.70
C GLY A 155 56.63 -1.36 -24.48
N PRO A 156 57.24 -0.16 -24.64
CA PRO A 156 56.68 1.11 -24.17
C PRO A 156 55.42 1.65 -24.89
N ASP A 157 54.87 0.93 -25.88
CA ASP A 157 53.91 1.47 -26.86
C ASP A 157 52.56 0.71 -26.94
N ASP A 158 52.32 -0.30 -26.09
CA ASP A 158 51.05 -1.05 -26.06
C ASP A 158 50.68 -1.48 -24.62
N HIS A 159 50.09 -0.55 -23.86
CA HIS A 159 49.79 -0.70 -22.42
C HIS A 159 48.58 -1.62 -22.13
N LYS A 160 48.70 -2.92 -22.41
CA LYS A 160 47.67 -3.92 -22.04
C LYS A 160 47.58 -4.08 -20.52
N LYS A 161 46.53 -3.50 -19.92
CA LYS A 161 46.23 -3.55 -18.48
C LYS A 161 45.48 -4.84 -18.15
N LEU A 162 45.71 -5.39 -16.95
CA LEU A 162 44.84 -6.41 -16.36
C LEU A 162 43.64 -5.73 -15.67
N VAL A 163 42.43 -6.11 -16.05
CA VAL A 163 41.16 -5.52 -15.62
C VAL A 163 40.25 -6.63 -15.09
N LEU A 164 39.53 -6.37 -14.00
CA LEU A 164 38.70 -7.36 -13.30
C LEU A 164 37.23 -6.89 -13.25
N LEU A 165 36.38 -7.48 -14.09
CA LEU A 165 35.00 -7.06 -14.31
C LEU A 165 33.99 -7.90 -13.50
N ASP A 166 33.23 -7.24 -12.61
CA ASP A 166 32.21 -7.87 -11.78
C ASP A 166 30.86 -7.99 -12.53
N ALA A 167 30.52 -9.18 -13.00
CA ALA A 167 29.29 -9.45 -13.74
C ALA A 167 28.06 -9.66 -12.82
N ARG A 168 27.93 -8.81 -11.79
CA ARG A 168 26.90 -8.91 -10.75
C ARG A 168 26.09 -7.63 -10.57
N ASN A 169 24.91 -7.80 -9.97
CA ASN A 169 24.04 -6.67 -9.61
C ASN A 169 24.63 -5.92 -8.41
N LEU A 170 24.39 -4.60 -8.33
CA LEU A 170 24.92 -3.74 -7.27
C LEU A 170 24.57 -4.19 -5.82
N TYR A 171 23.48 -4.93 -5.60
CA TYR A 171 23.19 -5.50 -4.27
C TYR A 171 24.04 -6.73 -3.91
N GLU A 172 24.73 -7.32 -4.88
CA GLU A 172 25.64 -8.44 -4.69
C GLU A 172 27.08 -7.93 -4.47
N THR A 173 27.47 -6.83 -5.12
CA THR A 173 28.84 -6.25 -5.03
C THR A 173 29.10 -5.50 -3.72
N ARG A 174 28.07 -4.88 -3.12
CA ARG A 174 28.13 -4.17 -1.82
C ARG A 174 28.65 -5.02 -0.66
N ILE A 175 28.19 -6.27 -0.57
CA ILE A 175 28.48 -7.12 0.59
C ILE A 175 29.77 -7.91 0.45
N GLY A 176 30.25 -8.09 -0.78
CA GLY A 176 31.57 -8.66 -1.03
C GLY A 176 31.97 -8.59 -2.50
N LYS A 177 33.24 -8.26 -2.76
CA LYS A 177 33.85 -8.19 -4.10
C LYS A 177 35.36 -8.40 -4.04
N PHE A 178 35.99 -8.60 -5.20
CA PHE A 178 37.46 -8.70 -5.28
C PHE A 178 38.11 -7.32 -5.08
N GLN A 179 39.09 -7.26 -4.17
CA GLN A 179 39.91 -6.08 -3.86
C GLN A 179 41.41 -6.42 -3.92
N PRO A 180 41.95 -6.75 -5.11
CA PRO A 180 43.38 -6.91 -5.31
C PRO A 180 44.11 -5.56 -5.24
N PRO A 181 45.36 -5.50 -4.75
CA PRO A 181 46.06 -4.23 -4.55
C PRO A 181 46.57 -3.58 -5.84
N ASN A 182 46.80 -4.36 -6.90
CA ASN A 182 47.48 -3.94 -8.14
C ASN A 182 46.67 -4.23 -9.41
N VAL A 183 45.36 -4.45 -9.30
CA VAL A 183 44.45 -4.75 -10.42
C VAL A 183 43.18 -3.94 -10.25
N GLU A 184 42.66 -3.37 -11.34
CA GLU A 184 41.46 -2.55 -11.30
C GLU A 184 40.19 -3.42 -11.33
N THR A 185 39.38 -3.35 -10.27
CA THR A 185 38.06 -3.99 -10.24
C THR A 185 37.00 -3.03 -10.76
N LEU A 186 36.50 -3.25 -11.97
CA LEU A 186 35.36 -2.53 -12.53
C LEU A 186 34.05 -3.12 -11.95
N ASP A 187 33.28 -2.27 -11.28
CA ASP A 187 31.96 -2.55 -10.72
C ASP A 187 30.92 -1.77 -11.53
N PRO A 188 30.18 -2.41 -12.47
CA PRO A 188 29.23 -1.73 -13.36
C PRO A 188 28.04 -1.05 -12.67
N GLU A 189 27.88 -1.21 -11.35
CA GLU A 189 26.72 -0.79 -10.55
C GLU A 189 25.34 -1.23 -11.09
N ILE A 190 25.26 -2.20 -12.00
CA ILE A 190 24.01 -2.58 -12.68
C ILE A 190 22.89 -3.02 -11.71
N ARG A 191 21.65 -2.63 -12.02
CA ARG A 191 20.47 -2.97 -11.21
C ARG A 191 20.08 -4.43 -11.40
N GLN A 192 20.13 -4.89 -12.65
CA GLN A 192 19.79 -6.23 -13.10
C GLN A 192 20.80 -6.66 -14.18
N TYR A 193 21.04 -7.97 -14.31
CA TYR A 193 22.06 -8.50 -15.20
C TYR A 193 21.86 -8.13 -16.69
N SER A 194 20.61 -7.92 -17.11
CA SER A 194 20.25 -7.47 -18.45
C SER A 194 20.69 -6.04 -18.80
N ASP A 195 21.16 -5.26 -17.81
CA ASP A 195 21.71 -3.92 -18.02
C ASP A 195 23.23 -4.00 -18.36
N LEU A 196 23.87 -5.15 -18.16
CA LEU A 196 25.33 -5.32 -18.37
C LEU A 196 25.74 -5.14 -19.83
N GLN A 197 24.89 -5.53 -20.79
CA GLN A 197 25.18 -5.33 -22.21
C GLN A 197 25.39 -3.84 -22.51
N SER A 198 24.44 -2.98 -22.13
CA SER A 198 24.52 -1.53 -22.37
C SER A 198 25.72 -0.89 -21.66
N TRP A 199 26.12 -1.42 -20.49
CA TRP A 199 27.35 -0.98 -19.82
C TRP A 199 28.60 -1.42 -20.60
N ILE A 200 28.68 -2.68 -21.07
CA ILE A 200 29.78 -3.17 -21.92
C ILE A 200 29.85 -2.40 -23.24
N ASP A 201 28.71 -2.01 -23.81
CA ASP A 201 28.64 -1.17 -25.02
C ASP A 201 29.20 0.23 -24.77
N ASN A 202 28.78 0.90 -23.71
CA ASN A 202 29.23 2.25 -23.38
C ASN A 202 30.70 2.33 -22.94
N ASN A 203 31.25 1.28 -22.33
CA ASN A 203 32.64 1.22 -21.85
C ASN A 203 33.52 0.33 -22.76
N SER A 204 33.12 0.13 -24.02
CA SER A 204 33.85 -0.73 -24.96
C SER A 204 35.29 -0.27 -25.21
N GLU A 205 35.56 1.04 -25.22
CA GLU A 205 36.91 1.57 -25.43
C GLU A 205 37.85 1.28 -24.24
N GLU A 206 37.35 1.36 -23.00
CA GLU A 206 38.12 1.04 -21.78
C GLU A 206 38.45 -0.46 -21.65
N LEU A 207 37.59 -1.32 -22.22
CA LEU A 207 37.78 -2.77 -22.21
C LEU A 207 38.64 -3.29 -23.37
N ARG A 208 38.87 -2.49 -24.42
CA ARG A 208 39.57 -2.92 -25.64
C ARG A 208 41.09 -3.00 -25.43
N GLY A 209 41.72 -4.04 -25.98
CA GLY A 209 43.15 -4.34 -25.84
C GLY A 209 43.57 -4.90 -24.48
N ASN A 210 42.77 -4.66 -23.44
CA ASN A 210 43.04 -5.09 -22.07
C ASN A 210 42.75 -6.59 -21.84
N CYS A 211 43.40 -7.16 -20.83
CA CYS A 211 43.15 -8.52 -20.37
C CYS A 211 42.03 -8.49 -19.33
N VAL A 212 40.85 -9.02 -19.69
CA VAL A 212 39.62 -8.91 -18.88
C VAL A 212 39.34 -10.22 -18.15
N LEU A 213 39.52 -10.21 -16.82
CA LEU A 213 39.06 -11.27 -15.92
C LEU A 213 37.61 -11.02 -15.53
N MET A 214 36.71 -11.98 -15.74
CA MET A 214 35.29 -11.86 -15.37
C MET A 214 34.92 -12.81 -14.23
N TYR A 215 34.04 -12.36 -13.33
CA TYR A 215 33.51 -13.19 -12.25
C TYR A 215 32.06 -12.88 -11.89
N CYS A 216 31.38 -13.88 -11.31
CA CYS A 216 30.07 -13.74 -10.68
C CYS A 216 29.87 -14.84 -9.62
N THR A 217 28.76 -14.84 -8.88
CA THR A 217 28.48 -15.76 -7.75
C THR A 217 28.82 -17.24 -8.02
N GLY A 218 28.50 -17.75 -9.21
CA GLY A 218 28.54 -19.19 -9.51
C GLY A 218 28.81 -19.55 -10.97
N GLY A 219 29.52 -18.71 -11.74
CA GLY A 219 29.91 -18.96 -13.14
C GLY A 219 28.92 -18.46 -14.19
N ILE A 220 27.68 -18.98 -14.20
CA ILE A 220 26.71 -18.91 -15.32
C ILE A 220 26.52 -17.55 -16.04
N ARG A 221 26.66 -16.40 -15.35
CA ARG A 221 26.58 -15.08 -16.01
C ARG A 221 27.80 -14.81 -16.89
N CYS A 222 28.99 -15.15 -16.41
CA CYS A 222 30.23 -14.91 -17.13
C CYS A 222 30.23 -15.58 -18.51
N GLU A 223 29.61 -16.76 -18.64
CA GLU A 223 29.49 -17.51 -19.90
C GLU A 223 28.84 -16.67 -21.02
N THR A 224 27.80 -15.89 -20.70
CA THR A 224 27.09 -15.06 -21.70
C THR A 224 27.68 -13.67 -21.83
N ALA A 225 28.15 -13.05 -20.74
CA ALA A 225 28.80 -11.74 -20.78
C ALA A 225 30.17 -11.77 -21.48
N SER A 226 30.99 -12.79 -21.23
CA SER A 226 32.29 -12.96 -21.89
C SER A 226 32.12 -13.35 -23.37
N ALA A 227 31.15 -14.20 -23.70
CA ALA A 227 30.80 -14.52 -25.09
C ALA A 227 30.37 -13.28 -25.87
N TYR A 228 29.63 -12.36 -25.23
CA TYR A 228 29.27 -11.09 -25.83
C TYR A 228 30.47 -10.15 -25.99
N LEU A 229 31.30 -9.99 -24.97
CA LEU A 229 32.51 -9.17 -25.03
C LEU A 229 33.43 -9.64 -26.16
N ARG A 230 33.71 -10.95 -26.23
CA ARG A 230 34.46 -11.59 -27.32
C ARG A 230 33.76 -11.52 -28.70
N SER A 231 32.47 -11.21 -28.77
CA SER A 231 31.74 -11.05 -30.05
C SER A 231 31.89 -9.67 -30.68
N LYS A 232 32.50 -8.70 -29.97
CA LYS A 232 32.83 -7.36 -30.51
C LYS A 232 34.00 -7.35 -31.51
N GLY A 233 34.73 -8.47 -31.64
CA GLY A 233 35.84 -8.62 -32.58
C GLY A 233 37.17 -8.06 -32.05
N ASP A 234 37.96 -7.50 -32.95
CA ASP A 234 39.36 -7.12 -32.74
C ASP A 234 39.58 -6.31 -31.45
N GLY A 235 40.52 -6.76 -30.62
CA GLY A 235 40.86 -6.16 -29.32
C GLY A 235 40.01 -6.65 -28.14
N PHE A 236 39.14 -7.66 -28.32
CA PHE A 236 38.38 -8.30 -27.24
C PHE A 236 38.65 -9.80 -27.10
N GLU A 237 39.84 -10.26 -27.51
CA GLU A 237 40.22 -11.67 -27.52
C GLU A 237 40.57 -12.18 -26.10
N ASN A 238 41.23 -11.34 -25.30
CA ASN A 238 41.85 -11.67 -24.01
C ASN A 238 40.84 -11.65 -22.84
N VAL A 239 39.75 -12.41 -22.96
CA VAL A 239 38.71 -12.51 -21.94
C VAL A 239 38.77 -13.87 -21.24
N PHE A 240 38.87 -13.85 -19.91
CA PHE A 240 38.93 -15.03 -19.05
C PHE A 240 37.81 -14.98 -18.01
N GLN A 241 37.42 -16.12 -17.46
CA GLN A 241 36.36 -16.19 -16.45
C GLN A 241 36.65 -17.20 -15.33
N LEU A 242 36.26 -16.85 -14.10
CA LEU A 242 36.43 -17.69 -12.92
C LEU A 242 35.53 -18.93 -12.99
N PHE A 243 36.12 -20.11 -13.16
CA PHE A 243 35.40 -21.39 -13.21
C PHE A 243 34.62 -21.64 -11.93
N GLY A 244 33.33 -21.97 -12.06
CA GLY A 244 32.41 -22.15 -10.94
C GLY A 244 32.12 -20.87 -10.12
N GLY A 245 32.66 -19.72 -10.51
CA GLY A 245 32.44 -18.42 -9.87
C GLY A 245 33.03 -18.28 -8.47
N ILE A 246 32.61 -17.20 -7.77
CA ILE A 246 33.08 -16.85 -6.42
C ILE A 246 32.90 -18.03 -5.45
N GLN A 247 31.87 -18.87 -5.63
CA GLN A 247 31.64 -20.04 -4.78
C GLN A 247 32.83 -21.02 -4.79
N ARG A 248 33.30 -21.49 -5.96
CA ARG A 248 34.47 -22.39 -6.02
C ARG A 248 35.75 -21.71 -5.54
N TYR A 249 35.85 -20.40 -5.71
CA TYR A 249 36.98 -19.61 -5.22
C TYR A 249 37.02 -19.53 -3.69
N LEU A 250 35.90 -19.31 -3.00
CA LEU A 250 35.85 -19.32 -1.53
C LEU A 250 35.98 -20.72 -0.92
N GLU A 251 35.64 -21.77 -1.67
CA GLU A 251 35.93 -23.16 -1.30
C GLU A 251 37.45 -23.45 -1.33
N GLN A 252 38.21 -22.84 -2.25
CA GLN A 252 39.68 -22.97 -2.34
C GLN A 252 40.45 -21.96 -1.47
N PHE A 253 39.88 -20.79 -1.21
CA PHE A 253 40.45 -19.73 -0.35
C PHE A 253 39.46 -19.37 0.77
N PRO A 254 39.38 -20.16 1.87
CA PRO A 254 38.42 -19.93 2.95
C PRO A 254 38.69 -18.67 3.78
N ASP A 255 39.89 -18.08 3.67
CA ASP A 255 40.29 -16.77 4.19
C ASP A 255 39.87 -15.62 3.25
N GLY A 256 39.30 -15.94 2.09
CA GLY A 256 38.86 -15.02 1.05
C GLY A 256 39.97 -14.64 0.06
N GLY A 257 41.26 -14.74 0.43
CA GLY A 257 42.35 -14.18 -0.37
C GLY A 257 42.05 -12.74 -0.83
N PHE A 258 41.97 -12.53 -2.15
CA PHE A 258 41.59 -11.25 -2.78
C PHE A 258 40.08 -10.93 -2.77
N PHE A 259 39.19 -11.88 -2.49
CA PHE A 259 37.75 -11.59 -2.32
C PHE A 259 37.47 -11.18 -0.87
N LYS A 260 36.89 -9.99 -0.68
CA LYS A 260 36.59 -9.42 0.63
C LYS A 260 35.10 -9.31 0.86
N GLY A 261 34.67 -9.49 2.11
CA GLY A 261 33.26 -9.58 2.50
C GLY A 261 32.60 -10.94 2.18
N LYS A 262 31.30 -10.91 1.88
CA LYS A 262 30.44 -12.08 1.69
C LYS A 262 29.92 -12.20 0.25
N ASN A 263 29.89 -13.42 -0.29
CA ASN A 263 29.32 -13.72 -1.60
C ASN A 263 27.80 -13.87 -1.51
N PHE A 264 27.03 -13.02 -2.19
CA PHE A 264 25.57 -13.13 -2.26
C PHE A 264 25.14 -14.44 -2.97
N VAL A 265 24.21 -15.20 -2.37
CA VAL A 265 23.69 -16.47 -2.91
C VAL A 265 22.16 -16.47 -3.01
N PHE A 266 21.62 -17.13 -4.03
CA PHE A 266 20.21 -17.07 -4.41
C PHE A 266 19.31 -18.09 -3.70
N ASP A 267 19.72 -18.53 -2.51
CA ASP A 267 19.03 -19.46 -1.60
C ASP A 267 18.78 -18.84 -0.22
N HIS A 268 18.42 -19.64 0.79
CA HIS A 268 18.06 -19.15 2.12
C HIS A 268 19.24 -18.56 2.92
N ARG A 269 20.48 -18.94 2.62
CA ARG A 269 21.67 -18.41 3.30
C ARG A 269 21.87 -16.92 3.01
N VAL A 270 21.35 -16.44 1.87
CA VAL A 270 21.41 -15.07 1.32
C VAL A 270 22.83 -14.58 1.01
N SER A 271 23.81 -14.89 1.85
CA SER A 271 25.23 -14.67 1.60
C SER A 271 26.07 -15.75 2.28
N VAL A 272 27.12 -16.24 1.62
CA VAL A 272 28.15 -17.09 2.24
C VAL A 272 29.43 -16.28 2.43
N GLY A 273 30.00 -16.32 3.63
CA GLY A 273 31.15 -15.50 4.00
C GLY A 273 32.49 -16.21 3.79
N SER A 274 33.53 -15.41 3.59
CA SER A 274 34.89 -15.78 3.98
C SER A 274 34.99 -15.91 5.51
N SER A 275 36.07 -16.54 6.01
CA SER A 275 36.50 -16.43 7.42
C SER A 275 36.90 -14.99 7.82
N ASP A 276 37.12 -14.12 6.83
CA ASP A 276 37.42 -12.70 7.02
C ASP A 276 36.21 -11.94 7.61
N ALA A 277 36.40 -11.34 8.78
CA ALA A 277 35.36 -10.61 9.51
C ALA A 277 35.12 -9.16 9.01
N ASN A 278 35.85 -8.70 7.98
CA ASN A 278 35.71 -7.34 7.46
C ASN A 278 34.38 -7.14 6.70
N ILE A 279 33.49 -6.33 7.28
CA ILE A 279 32.20 -5.95 6.71
C ILE A 279 32.40 -4.82 5.68
N LEU A 280 32.26 -5.12 4.38
CA LEU A 280 32.33 -4.11 3.31
C LEU A 280 31.04 -3.30 3.15
N GLY A 281 29.88 -3.93 3.40
CA GLY A 281 28.58 -3.28 3.24
C GLY A 281 28.32 -2.20 4.28
N THR A 282 27.50 -1.20 3.94
CA THR A 282 27.06 -0.16 4.87
C THR A 282 25.55 0.00 4.87
N CYS A 283 25.00 0.48 5.99
CA CYS A 283 23.59 0.85 6.10
C CYS A 283 23.30 2.10 5.28
N LEU A 284 22.35 2.00 4.34
CA LEU A 284 21.85 3.07 3.44
C LEU A 284 21.44 4.38 4.15
N LEU A 285 21.20 4.36 5.47
CA LEU A 285 20.59 5.45 6.23
C LEU A 285 21.46 6.06 7.32
N CYS A 286 22.55 5.39 7.71
CA CYS A 286 23.47 5.89 8.75
C CYS A 286 24.94 5.55 8.48
N SER A 287 25.23 4.93 7.34
CA SER A 287 26.56 4.51 6.87
C SER A 287 27.33 3.56 7.79
N SER A 288 26.71 3.03 8.85
CA SER A 288 27.35 2.03 9.73
C SER A 288 27.66 0.74 8.96
N PRO A 289 28.79 0.07 9.23
CA PRO A 289 29.09 -1.23 8.61
C PRO A 289 27.98 -2.25 8.86
N PHE A 290 27.40 -2.76 7.78
CA PHE A 290 26.27 -3.68 7.79
C PHE A 290 26.09 -4.38 6.44
N ASP A 291 26.07 -5.71 6.43
CA ASP A 291 26.00 -6.54 5.22
C ASP A 291 24.85 -7.59 5.22
N ASP A 292 23.96 -7.56 6.21
CA ASP A 292 22.87 -8.54 6.35
C ASP A 292 21.59 -8.18 5.55
N TYR A 293 21.29 -8.98 4.54
CA TYR A 293 20.06 -8.92 3.75
C TYR A 293 18.89 -9.78 4.28
N SER A 294 19.02 -10.48 5.42
CA SER A 294 18.01 -11.43 5.92
C SER A 294 16.64 -10.81 6.18
N SER A 295 16.59 -9.52 6.52
CA SER A 295 15.33 -8.75 6.66
C SER A 295 14.57 -8.52 5.34
N ARG A 296 15.25 -8.75 4.21
CA ARG A 296 14.81 -8.57 2.82
C ARG A 296 14.23 -7.18 2.54
N SER A 297 14.83 -6.14 3.16
CA SER A 297 14.59 -4.73 2.84
C SER A 297 14.80 -4.45 1.35
N ARG A 298 13.90 -3.66 0.74
CA ARG A 298 13.90 -3.34 -0.69
C ARG A 298 13.67 -1.85 -0.92
N CYS A 299 14.24 -1.33 -2.00
CA CYS A 299 13.92 -0.01 -2.53
C CYS A 299 12.41 0.10 -2.84
N THR A 300 11.77 1.21 -2.46
CA THR A 300 10.36 1.51 -2.70
C THR A 300 10.04 1.45 -4.20
N TYR A 301 10.84 2.14 -5.02
CA TYR A 301 10.62 2.30 -6.46
C TYR A 301 11.03 1.05 -7.25
N CYS A 302 12.32 0.69 -7.21
CA CYS A 302 12.88 -0.31 -8.13
C CYS A 302 12.86 -1.75 -7.60
N ARG A 303 12.44 -1.95 -6.34
CA ARG A 303 12.34 -3.23 -5.61
C ARG A 303 13.65 -4.01 -5.43
N MET A 304 14.81 -3.45 -5.82
CA MET A 304 16.15 -3.99 -5.52
C MET A 304 16.38 -4.12 -4.01
N LEU A 305 17.17 -5.11 -3.58
CA LEU A 305 17.54 -5.27 -2.16
C LEU A 305 18.42 -4.10 -1.69
N VAL A 306 18.21 -3.64 -0.44
CA VAL A 306 18.98 -2.55 0.18
C VAL A 306 19.44 -2.92 1.59
N LEU A 307 20.66 -2.50 1.93
CA LEU A 307 21.26 -2.73 3.24
C LEU A 307 20.76 -1.69 4.23
N VAL A 308 20.09 -2.15 5.29
CA VAL A 308 19.60 -1.29 6.38
C VAL A 308 19.77 -2.05 7.68
N CYS A 309 20.58 -1.53 8.61
CA CYS A 309 20.87 -2.16 9.90
C CYS A 309 19.67 -2.12 10.85
N ASP A 310 19.55 -3.09 11.77
CA ASP A 310 18.34 -3.25 12.61
C ASP A 310 17.95 -2.02 13.42
N SER A 311 18.92 -1.20 13.85
CA SER A 311 18.63 0.10 14.46
C SER A 311 17.81 0.99 13.51
N CYS A 312 18.29 1.26 12.30
CA CYS A 312 17.59 2.06 11.29
C CYS A 312 16.33 1.40 10.75
N ARG A 313 16.27 0.06 10.69
CA ARG A 313 15.03 -0.70 10.42
C ARG A 313 13.94 -0.35 11.46
N GLY A 314 14.33 -0.08 12.72
CA GLY A 314 13.46 0.44 13.77
C GLY A 314 13.24 1.97 13.76
N THR A 315 14.28 2.78 13.49
CA THR A 315 14.20 4.26 13.62
C THR A 315 13.25 4.90 12.62
N LEU A 316 13.10 4.37 11.40
CA LEU A 316 12.19 4.94 10.41
C LEU A 316 10.71 4.77 10.76
N ALA A 317 10.34 3.84 11.65
CA ALA A 317 9.00 3.78 12.22
C ALA A 317 8.70 4.97 13.16
N PHE A 318 9.74 5.67 13.63
CA PHE A 318 9.64 6.83 14.52
C PHE A 318 9.57 8.16 13.74
N TRP A 319 10.20 8.25 12.57
CA TRP A 319 10.14 9.44 11.68
C TRP A 319 8.88 9.51 10.82
N LEU A 320 8.17 8.40 10.61
CA LEU A 320 6.95 8.33 9.80
C LEU A 320 5.68 8.89 10.50
N TYR A 321 5.80 9.45 11.71
CA TYR A 321 4.69 10.03 12.47
C TYR A 321 4.63 11.57 12.47
N THR A 322 5.60 12.26 11.86
CA THR A 322 5.71 13.73 11.85
C THR A 322 5.34 14.41 10.51
N VAL A 323 4.95 13.66 9.48
CA VAL A 323 4.76 14.20 8.10
C VAL A 323 3.35 13.97 7.54
N CYS A 324 2.46 13.27 8.25
CA CYS A 324 1.06 13.01 7.80
C CYS A 324 0.04 13.56 8.80
N ALA A 325 -0.06 14.89 8.94
CA ALA A 325 -0.97 15.54 9.89
C ALA A 325 -1.50 16.93 9.45
N ALA A 326 -1.97 17.04 8.21
CA ALA A 326 -2.86 18.12 7.76
C ALA A 326 -3.89 17.49 6.79
N LYS A 327 -4.94 16.84 7.30
CA LYS A 327 -6.24 17.36 7.80
C LYS A 327 -7.17 17.89 6.68
N PRO A 328 -8.49 17.63 6.73
CA PRO A 328 -9.23 16.66 7.57
C PRO A 328 -10.27 15.80 6.78
N GLU A 329 -11.08 15.05 7.53
CA GLU A 329 -12.34 14.38 7.14
C GLU A 329 -13.52 15.41 7.23
N GLU A 330 -14.85 15.14 7.16
CA GLU A 330 -15.64 14.01 7.68
C GLU A 330 -17.15 14.06 7.31
N GLY A 331 -17.84 12.90 7.29
CA GLY A 331 -19.21 12.67 7.85
C GLY A 331 -20.47 12.98 6.98
N THR A 332 -21.67 12.40 7.17
CA THR A 332 -22.27 11.25 7.96
C THR A 332 -23.53 10.72 7.17
N ALA A 333 -24.50 9.86 7.56
CA ALA A 333 -24.95 9.06 8.75
C ALA A 333 -25.77 7.81 8.23
N LYS A 334 -26.09 6.70 8.94
CA LYS A 334 -27.07 6.34 10.03
C LYS A 334 -28.59 6.49 9.72
N PRO A 335 -29.52 5.76 10.41
CA PRO A 335 -29.61 4.32 10.80
C PRO A 335 -31.00 3.70 10.35
N GLU A 336 -31.48 2.47 10.56
CA GLU A 336 -31.89 1.64 11.75
C GLU A 336 -32.45 0.27 11.20
N GLU A 337 -33.12 -0.61 11.96
CA GLU A 337 -32.67 -1.58 12.98
C GLU A 337 -33.71 -2.74 13.09
N GLY A 338 -33.36 -3.97 13.53
CA GLY A 338 -34.38 -5.01 13.79
C GLY A 338 -33.95 -6.47 14.08
N LYS A 339 -33.68 -6.78 15.36
CA LYS A 339 -34.28 -7.88 16.20
C LYS A 339 -34.46 -9.32 15.66
N ASP A 340 -34.28 -10.40 16.46
CA ASP A 340 -33.63 -10.63 17.78
C ASP A 340 -33.60 -12.15 18.11
N LEU A 341 -33.15 -12.51 19.33
CA LEU A 341 -33.28 -13.80 20.07
C LEU A 341 -32.25 -14.94 19.82
N LEU A 342 -31.84 -15.72 20.85
CA LEU A 342 -31.49 -15.39 22.25
C LEU A 342 -30.73 -16.56 22.92
N GLU A 343 -29.47 -16.34 23.33
CA GLU A 343 -28.74 -16.91 24.51
C GLU A 343 -28.70 -18.46 24.76
N THR A 344 -27.97 -19.02 25.75
CA THR A 344 -27.16 -18.46 26.84
C THR A 344 -25.88 -19.28 27.12
N SER A 345 -24.70 -18.64 27.16
CA SER A 345 -23.66 -18.82 28.19
C SER A 345 -22.41 -17.97 27.88
N ILE A 346 -21.98 -17.15 28.84
CA ILE A 346 -20.86 -16.20 28.71
C ILE A 346 -20.09 -16.19 30.03
N ILE A 347 -18.79 -16.50 30.02
CA ILE A 347 -17.78 -15.95 30.94
C ILE A 347 -16.35 -16.35 30.48
N ILE A 348 -15.49 -15.34 30.28
CA ILE A 348 -14.01 -15.41 30.19
C ILE A 348 -13.42 -16.46 29.20
N HIS A 349 -13.56 -16.23 27.88
CA HIS A 349 -12.64 -16.77 26.87
C HIS A 349 -12.36 -15.72 25.77
N THR A 350 -11.42 -14.80 26.03
CA THR A 350 -10.88 -13.82 25.05
C THR A 350 -9.39 -13.50 25.26
N VAL A 351 -8.64 -14.42 25.90
CA VAL A 351 -7.15 -14.43 25.88
C VAL A 351 -6.64 -15.86 25.64
N ALA A 352 -7.30 -16.54 24.70
CA ALA A 352 -6.94 -17.78 24.03
C ALA A 352 -7.62 -17.73 22.64
N ASP A 353 -7.30 -18.67 21.76
CA ASP A 353 -8.08 -18.95 20.54
C ASP A 353 -8.12 -17.84 19.48
N VAL A 354 -6.94 -17.25 19.17
CA VAL A 354 -6.64 -16.65 17.85
C VAL A 354 -5.23 -17.08 17.40
N GLU A 355 -5.00 -18.39 17.32
CA GLU A 355 -4.01 -18.97 16.41
C GLU A 355 -4.74 -19.64 15.24
N ILE A 356 -4.06 -19.81 14.10
CA ILE A 356 -4.65 -20.31 12.83
C ILE A 356 -5.70 -19.37 12.20
N LEU A 357 -5.42 -18.05 12.14
CA LEU A 357 -5.94 -17.17 11.07
C LEU A 357 -5.08 -15.91 10.83
N PHE A 358 -3.77 -15.98 11.09
CA PHE A 358 -2.87 -14.81 11.11
C PHE A 358 -1.55 -14.97 10.34
N LEU A 359 -1.49 -15.91 9.38
CA LEU A 359 -0.28 -16.19 8.57
C LEU A 359 -0.40 -15.84 7.08
N ALA A 360 -1.59 -15.41 6.61
CA ALA A 360 -1.79 -14.90 5.25
C ALA A 360 -1.50 -13.39 5.14
N GLU A 361 -2.22 -12.57 5.92
CA GLU A 361 -2.17 -11.09 5.90
C GLU A 361 -0.77 -10.47 6.14
N LEU A 362 0.13 -11.16 6.84
CA LEU A 362 1.45 -10.63 7.21
C LEU A 362 2.49 -10.58 6.07
N ARG A 363 2.13 -10.87 4.82
CA ARG A 363 3.02 -10.70 3.66
C ARG A 363 2.83 -9.42 2.85
N HIS A 364 1.74 -8.67 3.03
CA HIS A 364 1.48 -7.48 2.20
C HIS A 364 1.23 -6.15 2.92
N ASN A 365 1.30 -6.08 4.25
CA ASN A 365 1.29 -4.77 4.96
C ASN A 365 2.40 -4.59 6.01
N LYS A 366 3.66 -4.78 5.60
CA LYS A 366 4.71 -3.87 6.08
C LYS A 366 4.38 -2.49 5.49
N LYS A 367 3.89 -1.54 6.30
CA LYS A 367 4.19 -0.11 6.08
C LYS A 367 5.70 0.05 6.26
N GLY A 368 6.45 -0.35 5.25
CA GLY A 368 7.89 -0.36 5.25
C GLY A 368 8.39 1.07 5.23
N SER A 369 9.26 1.38 6.17
CA SER A 369 10.31 2.40 6.06
C SER A 369 10.69 2.60 4.59
N GLN A 370 10.38 3.75 4.01
CA GLN A 370 10.65 3.97 2.59
C GLN A 370 12.16 4.09 2.38
N TYR A 371 12.73 3.12 1.68
CA TYR A 371 14.13 3.10 1.31
C TYR A 371 14.24 3.41 -0.18
N ILE A 372 15.17 4.26 -0.59
CA ILE A 372 15.54 4.40 -2.00
C ILE A 372 17.00 4.00 -2.15
N CYS A 373 17.27 3.09 -3.08
CA CYS A 373 18.64 2.75 -3.41
C CYS A 373 19.33 3.88 -4.19
N GLU A 374 20.63 3.95 -3.99
CA GLU A 374 21.66 4.77 -4.62
C GLU A 374 21.44 4.95 -6.12
N LEU A 375 21.12 3.91 -6.89
CA LEU A 375 20.81 4.02 -8.33
C LEU A 375 19.57 4.85 -8.63
N CYS A 376 18.54 4.75 -7.79
CA CYS A 376 17.34 5.57 -7.92
C CYS A 376 17.61 7.01 -7.44
N GLN A 377 18.45 7.21 -6.41
CA GLN A 377 18.90 8.53 -5.99
C GLN A 377 19.72 9.23 -7.10
N LYS A 378 20.72 8.54 -7.68
CA LYS A 378 21.48 9.00 -8.86
C LYS A 378 20.55 9.34 -10.03
N ASN A 379 19.52 8.52 -10.29
CA ASN A 379 18.50 8.76 -11.32
C ASN A 379 17.34 9.67 -10.86
N GLY A 380 17.60 10.63 -9.98
CA GLY A 380 16.68 11.71 -9.61
C GLY A 380 15.40 11.30 -8.87
N LYS A 381 15.36 10.12 -8.23
CA LYS A 381 14.25 9.67 -7.39
C LYS A 381 14.61 9.88 -5.91
N THR A 382 13.98 10.86 -5.29
CA THR A 382 14.19 11.22 -3.87
C THR A 382 13.06 10.71 -2.98
N VAL A 383 13.37 10.36 -1.72
CA VAL A 383 12.39 10.50 -0.63
C VAL A 383 12.45 11.98 -0.30
N GLY A 384 11.31 12.67 -0.27
CA GLY A 384 11.26 14.14 -0.22
C GLY A 384 12.31 14.78 0.70
N SER A 385 13.37 15.31 0.10
CA SER A 385 14.50 15.95 0.77
C SER A 385 15.01 17.10 -0.10
N ILE A 386 15.44 18.16 0.57
CA ILE A 386 15.62 19.50 0.00
C ILE A 386 16.93 19.57 -0.81
N PRO A 387 16.97 20.27 -1.96
CA PRO A 387 18.23 20.49 -2.67
C PRO A 387 19.21 21.31 -1.83
N LEU A 388 20.44 20.82 -1.70
CA LEU A 388 21.58 21.67 -1.34
C LEU A 388 21.96 22.47 -2.59
N ILE A 389 21.86 23.80 -2.50
CA ILE A 389 22.39 24.71 -3.51
C ILE A 389 23.80 25.08 -3.07
N GLU A 390 24.80 24.58 -3.80
CA GLU A 390 26.11 25.24 -3.85
C GLU A 390 25.96 26.54 -4.66
N ASN A 391 26.62 27.60 -4.21
CA ASN A 391 27.08 28.65 -5.10
C ASN A 391 28.26 29.38 -4.45
N ASN A 392 29.36 29.50 -5.20
CA ASN A 392 30.34 30.54 -4.94
C ASN A 392 29.72 31.89 -5.30
N GLU A 393 29.97 32.91 -4.48
CA GLU A 393 30.62 34.14 -4.98
C GLU A 393 31.16 34.97 -3.81
N SER A 394 32.14 35.82 -4.08
CA SER A 394 33.06 36.36 -3.08
C SER A 394 33.09 37.89 -3.07
N GLN A 395 32.86 38.52 -1.92
CA GLN A 395 33.39 39.85 -1.59
C GLN A 395 33.33 40.15 -0.07
N GLU A 396 34.51 40.41 0.51
CA GLU A 396 34.92 41.58 1.30
C GLU A 396 33.84 42.51 1.92
N LEU A 397 34.00 43.12 3.12
CA LEU A 397 35.20 43.38 3.95
C LEU A 397 34.86 43.82 5.41
N PHE A 398 35.90 43.87 6.26
CA PHE A 398 36.08 44.60 7.55
C PHE A 398 35.38 44.20 8.87
N ILE A 399 36.15 44.41 9.96
CA ILE A 399 35.84 44.32 11.41
C ILE A 399 36.31 45.64 12.05
N PRO A 400 35.60 46.24 13.03
CA PRO A 400 36.26 46.48 14.33
C PRO A 400 35.37 46.46 15.60
N ASN A 401 35.82 45.65 16.58
CA ASN A 401 35.98 45.95 18.02
C ASN A 401 34.80 46.20 18.99
N GLU A 402 34.99 45.69 20.22
CA GLU A 402 34.33 46.10 21.49
C GLU A 402 34.96 47.41 22.04
N PRO A 403 34.44 48.03 23.13
CA PRO A 403 34.79 47.58 24.49
C PRO A 403 33.72 47.78 25.62
N GLU A 404 33.94 47.08 26.75
CA GLU A 404 33.77 47.48 28.18
C GLU A 404 32.49 48.23 28.70
N GLY A 405 32.00 48.01 29.94
CA GLY A 405 32.32 47.01 30.98
C GLY A 405 31.90 47.38 32.43
N VAL A 406 31.34 46.40 33.19
CA VAL A 406 31.19 46.32 34.70
C VAL A 406 30.48 47.49 35.45
N PRO A 407 30.25 47.45 36.79
CA PRO A 407 30.06 46.34 37.78
C PRO A 407 28.64 46.34 38.45
N THR A 408 28.02 45.20 38.82
CA THR A 408 27.99 44.52 40.17
C THR A 408 27.87 45.44 41.40
N SER A 409 26.91 45.24 42.32
CA SER A 409 26.97 44.30 43.47
C SER A 409 25.63 44.32 44.27
N ASP A 410 25.26 43.42 45.20
CA ASP A 410 25.66 42.04 45.55
C ASP A 410 24.62 41.42 46.52
N HIS A 411 24.55 40.09 46.59
CA HIS A 411 24.78 39.29 47.82
C HIS A 411 24.36 37.81 47.63
N ALA A 412 25.22 36.89 48.08
CA ALA A 412 25.12 35.46 47.78
C ALA A 412 24.64 34.60 48.96
N GLY A 413 24.17 33.37 48.65
CA GLY A 413 23.59 32.44 49.62
C GLY A 413 23.87 30.95 49.31
N PHE A 414 25.15 30.57 49.28
CA PHE A 414 25.69 29.19 49.37
C PHE A 414 25.09 28.07 48.50
N LEU A 415 25.80 27.77 47.40
CA LEU A 415 25.83 26.45 46.77
C LEU A 415 26.96 25.58 47.37
N PRO A 416 26.74 24.28 47.63
CA PRO A 416 27.81 23.29 47.74
C PRO A 416 28.30 22.88 46.34
N GLN A 417 29.61 22.97 46.11
CA GLN A 417 30.31 22.22 45.04
C GLN A 417 30.46 20.75 45.50
N LEU A 418 30.61 19.67 44.72
CA LEU A 418 31.21 19.34 43.40
C LEU A 418 30.58 17.97 42.95
N PRO A 419 31.00 17.27 41.87
CA PRO A 419 31.90 17.64 40.76
C PRO A 419 31.28 17.44 39.36
N TRP A 420 31.99 17.90 38.33
CA TRP A 420 31.80 17.40 36.96
C TRP A 420 32.39 15.98 36.78
N ARG A 421 31.67 15.11 36.06
CA ARG A 421 32.23 13.91 35.40
C ARG A 421 31.48 13.65 34.09
N ASN A 422 32.22 13.22 33.07
CA ASN A 422 31.65 12.68 31.84
C ASN A 422 30.81 11.44 32.14
N GLY A 423 29.66 11.30 31.48
CA GLY A 423 28.84 10.09 31.55
C GLY A 423 27.41 10.29 31.06
N THR A 424 27.12 9.83 29.85
CA THR A 424 25.75 9.65 29.35
C THR A 424 25.00 8.63 30.22
N LYS A 425 24.09 9.10 31.07
CA LYS A 425 23.17 8.21 31.81
C LYS A 425 21.96 7.86 30.94
N PRO A 426 21.55 6.59 30.85
CA PRO A 426 20.25 6.22 30.28
C PRO A 426 19.12 6.84 31.10
N SER A 427 18.03 7.26 30.43
CA SER A 427 16.79 7.67 31.10
C SER A 427 16.20 6.50 31.88
N ARG A 428 16.03 6.66 33.20
CA ARG A 428 15.39 5.65 34.06
C ARG A 428 13.94 5.42 33.60
N LYS A 429 13.55 4.16 33.40
CA LYS A 429 12.14 3.81 33.13
C LYS A 429 11.23 4.19 34.29
N LEU A 430 9.99 4.54 33.97
CA LEU A 430 8.94 4.79 34.95
C LEU A 430 8.53 3.47 35.62
N ARG A 431 8.44 3.43 36.95
CA ARG A 431 7.93 2.26 37.68
C ARG A 431 6.47 2.49 38.02
N ILE A 432 5.57 1.65 37.51
CA ILE A 432 4.13 1.80 37.70
C ILE A 432 3.61 0.60 38.50
N LEU A 433 2.97 0.86 39.65
CA LEU A 433 2.34 -0.17 40.46
C LEU A 433 0.95 -0.53 39.89
N CYS A 434 0.63 -1.82 39.77
CA CYS A 434 -0.56 -2.31 39.06
C CYS A 434 -1.51 -3.11 39.98
N LEU A 435 -2.73 -2.60 40.15
CA LEU A 435 -3.78 -3.14 41.02
C LEU A 435 -4.88 -3.85 40.21
N HIS A 436 -5.14 -5.12 40.51
CA HIS A 436 -6.09 -5.97 39.77
C HIS A 436 -7.56 -5.77 40.18
N GLY A 437 -8.51 -6.33 39.41
CA GLY A 437 -9.95 -6.27 39.72
C GLY A 437 -10.41 -7.23 40.83
N PHE A 438 -11.72 -7.22 41.12
CA PHE A 438 -12.36 -8.07 42.14
C PHE A 438 -12.27 -9.58 41.78
N ARG A 439 -12.00 -10.43 42.79
CA ARG A 439 -11.76 -11.88 42.65
C ARG A 439 -10.66 -12.24 41.64
N GLN A 440 -9.66 -11.38 41.47
CA GLN A 440 -8.48 -11.62 40.62
C GLN A 440 -7.22 -11.88 41.45
N ASN A 441 -6.07 -12.01 40.77
CA ASN A 441 -4.75 -12.05 41.40
C ASN A 441 -3.69 -11.47 40.44
N ALA A 442 -2.52 -11.10 40.97
CA ALA A 442 -1.43 -10.44 40.25
C ALA A 442 -1.02 -11.18 38.97
N SER A 443 -0.93 -12.51 39.03
CA SER A 443 -0.54 -13.35 37.89
C SER A 443 -1.58 -13.27 36.77
N SER A 444 -2.86 -13.41 37.10
CA SER A 444 -3.96 -13.31 36.12
C SER A 444 -4.10 -11.91 35.50
N PHE A 445 -3.68 -10.87 36.22
CA PHE A 445 -3.71 -9.50 35.71
C PHE A 445 -2.47 -9.18 34.87
N LYS A 446 -1.29 -9.62 35.29
CA LYS A 446 -0.04 -9.57 34.50
C LYS A 446 -0.16 -10.35 33.18
N GLY A 447 -0.83 -11.49 33.18
CA GLY A 447 -1.14 -12.25 31.96
C GLY A 447 -2.04 -11.46 31.01
N ARG A 448 -3.19 -10.98 31.49
CA ARG A 448 -4.14 -10.18 30.69
C ARG A 448 -3.56 -8.85 30.19
N THR A 449 -2.60 -8.27 30.91
CA THR A 449 -1.89 -7.03 30.50
C THR A 449 -0.55 -7.28 29.80
N ALA A 450 -0.17 -8.53 29.50
CA ALA A 450 1.15 -8.87 28.95
C ALA A 450 1.45 -8.16 27.62
N SER A 451 0.44 -7.92 26.78
CA SER A 451 0.57 -7.14 25.54
C SER A 451 0.92 -5.67 25.82
N LEU A 452 0.25 -5.04 26.79
CA LEU A 452 0.53 -3.67 27.23
C LEU A 452 1.94 -3.58 27.86
N ALA A 453 2.29 -4.52 28.74
CA ALA A 453 3.63 -4.62 29.32
C ALA A 453 4.71 -4.78 28.25
N LYS A 454 4.49 -5.62 27.23
CA LYS A 454 5.43 -5.84 26.11
C LYS A 454 5.60 -4.60 25.23
N LYS A 455 4.57 -3.76 25.08
CA LYS A 455 4.65 -2.44 24.40
C LYS A 455 5.38 -1.40 25.25
N LEU A 456 5.05 -1.31 26.54
CA LEU A 456 5.63 -0.30 27.46
C LEU A 456 7.05 -0.63 27.95
N LYS A 457 7.54 -1.86 27.79
CA LYS A 457 8.79 -2.41 28.38
C LYS A 457 10.06 -1.55 28.26
N ASN A 458 10.13 -0.63 27.30
CA ASN A 458 11.29 0.25 27.08
C ASN A 458 11.19 1.56 27.89
N CYS A 459 9.97 1.97 28.26
CA CYS A 459 9.66 3.26 28.86
C CYS A 459 9.15 3.13 30.31
N ALA A 460 8.45 2.03 30.62
CA ALA A 460 7.93 1.74 31.95
C ALA A 460 8.06 0.25 32.32
N ASP A 461 8.32 -0.01 33.60
CA ASP A 461 8.27 -1.33 34.23
C ASP A 461 7.00 -1.44 35.08
N LEU A 462 6.13 -2.39 34.73
CA LEU A 462 4.86 -2.63 35.42
C LEU A 462 5.03 -3.65 36.55
N VAL A 463 4.67 -3.26 37.78
CA VAL A 463 4.84 -4.05 39.01
C VAL A 463 3.49 -4.50 39.53
N PHE A 464 3.21 -5.80 39.49
CA PHE A 464 1.91 -6.38 39.84
C PHE A 464 1.91 -6.98 41.24
N ILE A 465 0.88 -6.65 42.04
CA ILE A 465 0.70 -7.15 43.41
C ILE A 465 -0.68 -7.80 43.60
N ASN A 466 -0.80 -8.69 44.59
CA ASN A 466 -2.10 -9.21 45.03
C ASN A 466 -2.72 -8.21 46.00
N ALA A 467 -4.05 -8.14 46.03
CA ALA A 467 -4.76 -7.45 47.10
C ALA A 467 -4.70 -8.25 48.43
N PRO A 468 -4.82 -7.61 49.61
CA PRO A 468 -4.57 -8.28 50.89
C PRO A 468 -5.75 -9.15 51.40
N HIS A 469 -6.96 -8.95 50.87
CA HIS A 469 -8.12 -9.75 51.27
C HIS A 469 -8.24 -10.98 50.37
N GLU A 470 -7.95 -12.16 50.92
CA GLU A 470 -8.17 -13.45 50.24
C GLU A 470 -9.64 -13.88 50.37
N LEU A 471 -10.24 -14.33 49.26
CA LEU A 471 -11.67 -14.66 49.18
C LEU A 471 -11.90 -16.18 49.04
N PRO A 472 -12.99 -16.71 49.62
CA PRO A 472 -13.30 -18.13 49.58
C PRO A 472 -13.62 -18.63 48.17
N PHE A 473 -13.42 -19.94 47.98
CA PHE A 473 -13.75 -20.64 46.75
C PHE A 473 -15.22 -21.08 46.78
N ILE A 474 -15.96 -20.74 45.72
CA ILE A 474 -17.40 -21.01 45.58
C ILE A 474 -17.59 -21.98 44.42
N TYR A 475 -18.43 -23.00 44.61
CA TYR A 475 -18.77 -24.00 43.60
C TYR A 475 -20.27 -23.93 43.28
N GLN A 476 -20.61 -23.93 41.99
CA GLN A 476 -21.99 -23.99 41.51
C GLN A 476 -22.26 -25.34 40.84
N THR A 477 -23.30 -26.04 41.30
CA THR A 477 -23.91 -27.15 40.55
C THR A 477 -24.90 -26.59 39.53
N GLY A 478 -24.87 -27.09 38.29
CA GLY A 478 -25.73 -26.61 37.20
C GLY A 478 -27.22 -26.73 37.51
N LEU A 479 -27.98 -25.69 37.12
CA LEU A 479 -29.45 -25.67 37.23
C LEU A 479 -30.07 -26.80 36.39
N ARG A 480 -31.10 -27.46 36.94
CA ARG A 480 -31.95 -28.40 36.18
C ARG A 480 -33.09 -27.66 35.50
N ASP A 481 -33.47 -28.14 34.32
CA ASP A 481 -34.72 -27.73 33.65
C ASP A 481 -35.93 -28.14 34.52
N PRO A 482 -36.86 -27.22 34.85
CA PRO A 482 -38.08 -27.56 35.57
C PRO A 482 -39.01 -28.56 34.86
N ASN A 483 -38.89 -28.72 33.53
CA ASN A 483 -39.85 -29.48 32.71
C ASN A 483 -39.45 -30.94 32.42
N SER A 484 -38.26 -31.39 32.83
CA SER A 484 -37.80 -32.76 32.54
C SER A 484 -38.27 -33.79 33.60
N CYS A 485 -39.14 -34.73 33.21
CA CYS A 485 -39.44 -35.91 34.02
C CYS A 485 -38.18 -36.78 34.22
N PRO A 486 -37.98 -37.42 35.39
CA PRO A 486 -36.69 -37.98 35.76
C PRO A 486 -36.43 -39.39 35.19
N PRO A 487 -35.29 -39.63 34.53
CA PRO A 487 -34.67 -40.95 34.47
C PRO A 487 -34.22 -41.39 35.87
N SER A 488 -34.34 -42.67 36.19
CA SER A 488 -33.89 -43.24 37.46
C SER A 488 -32.35 -43.36 37.52
N SER A 489 -31.82 -43.37 38.75
CA SER A 489 -30.39 -43.42 39.10
C SER A 489 -29.54 -42.19 38.70
N VAL A 490 -29.35 -41.29 39.66
CA VAL A 490 -28.29 -40.27 39.65
C VAL A 490 -27.30 -40.62 40.78
N PRO A 491 -26.00 -40.84 40.51
CA PRO A 491 -24.99 -41.05 41.56
C PRO A 491 -24.83 -39.81 42.46
N PRO A 492 -24.30 -39.94 43.69
CA PRO A 492 -24.05 -38.80 44.56
C PRO A 492 -23.08 -37.79 43.92
N ASN A 493 -23.26 -36.50 44.25
CA ASN A 493 -22.49 -35.39 43.69
C ASN A 493 -20.96 -35.62 43.79
N PRO A 494 -20.19 -35.23 42.76
CA PRO A 494 -18.73 -35.38 42.79
C PRO A 494 -18.10 -34.53 43.90
N PRO A 495 -17.04 -35.02 44.56
CA PRO A 495 -16.30 -34.23 45.54
C PRO A 495 -15.57 -33.05 44.87
N PRO A 496 -15.30 -31.95 45.60
CA PRO A 496 -14.57 -30.81 45.06
C PRO A 496 -13.14 -31.21 44.64
N PRO A 497 -12.57 -30.56 43.60
CA PRO A 497 -11.26 -30.92 43.07
C PRO A 497 -10.16 -30.69 44.10
N SER A 498 -9.48 -31.76 44.49
CA SER A 498 -8.35 -31.69 45.41
C SER A 498 -7.08 -31.20 44.70
N THR A 499 -6.53 -30.10 45.21
CA THR A 499 -5.33 -29.37 44.74
C THR A 499 -5.50 -28.47 43.50
N ASN A 500 -4.71 -27.39 43.47
CA ASN A 500 -4.48 -26.45 42.34
C ASN A 500 -5.59 -25.47 41.91
N CYS A 501 -6.61 -25.19 42.73
CA CYS A 501 -7.41 -23.97 42.56
C CYS A 501 -6.63 -22.70 42.93
N SER A 502 -6.50 -21.73 42.00
CA SER A 502 -5.77 -20.48 42.24
C SER A 502 -6.49 -19.57 43.26
N LYS A 503 -5.80 -19.13 44.33
CA LYS A 503 -6.30 -18.11 45.27
C LYS A 503 -6.75 -16.83 44.55
N LYS A 504 -7.84 -16.23 45.04
CA LYS A 504 -8.45 -15.00 44.51
C LYS A 504 -8.48 -13.94 45.61
N PHE A 505 -8.29 -12.68 45.23
CA PHE A 505 -8.16 -11.55 46.15
C PHE A 505 -9.03 -10.36 45.74
N ALA A 506 -9.25 -9.44 46.69
CA ALA A 506 -9.99 -8.19 46.50
C ALA A 506 -9.41 -7.02 47.31
N TRP A 507 -9.66 -5.79 46.85
CA TRP A 507 -9.26 -4.55 47.54
C TRP A 507 -10.28 -4.07 48.57
N PHE A 508 -11.55 -4.44 48.36
CA PHE A 508 -12.65 -4.23 49.30
C PHE A 508 -13.41 -5.53 49.50
N ILE A 509 -14.07 -5.64 50.65
CA ILE A 509 -14.87 -6.78 51.12
C ILE A 509 -16.27 -6.30 51.54
N SER A 510 -17.21 -7.23 51.69
CA SER A 510 -18.52 -6.95 52.31
C SER A 510 -18.34 -6.59 53.79
N PRO A 511 -19.14 -5.67 54.36
CA PRO A 511 -19.19 -5.43 55.80
C PRO A 511 -19.45 -6.70 56.64
N ASP A 512 -20.22 -7.66 56.09
CA ASP A 512 -20.53 -8.93 56.76
C ASP A 512 -19.44 -10.00 56.60
N PHE A 513 -18.23 -9.65 56.15
CA PHE A 513 -17.14 -10.58 55.87
C PHE A 513 -16.50 -11.15 57.17
N SER A 514 -17.24 -12.04 57.83
CA SER A 514 -16.73 -12.78 58.99
C SER A 514 -15.52 -13.62 58.59
N ARG A 515 -14.36 -13.33 59.19
CA ARG A 515 -13.06 -13.91 58.84
C ARG A 515 -12.89 -15.36 59.34
N ARG A 516 -13.77 -16.26 58.89
CA ARG A 516 -13.76 -17.70 59.22
C ARG A 516 -12.47 -18.34 58.71
N SER A 517 -11.53 -18.58 59.61
CA SER A 517 -10.24 -19.21 59.32
C SER A 517 -10.40 -20.72 59.13
N GLY A 518 -10.85 -21.15 57.95
CA GLY A 518 -10.96 -22.55 57.58
C GLY A 518 -11.01 -22.73 56.07
N THR A 519 -10.44 -23.83 55.56
CA THR A 519 -10.49 -24.18 54.14
C THR A 519 -11.84 -24.81 53.78
N ASN A 520 -12.92 -24.06 54.02
CA ASN A 520 -14.28 -24.50 53.73
C ASN A 520 -14.73 -23.91 52.39
N TRP A 521 -14.93 -24.79 51.42
CA TRP A 521 -15.70 -24.53 50.22
C TRP A 521 -17.19 -24.58 50.58
N GLU A 522 -17.92 -23.51 50.28
CA GLU A 522 -19.37 -23.46 50.42
C GLU A 522 -20.01 -23.59 49.02
N ILE A 523 -21.08 -24.38 48.92
CA ILE A 523 -21.90 -24.47 47.70
C ILE A 523 -22.71 -23.18 47.62
N ALA A 524 -22.83 -22.59 46.43
CA ALA A 524 -23.64 -21.39 46.28
C ALA A 524 -25.14 -21.72 46.37
N ASP A 525 -25.82 -21.24 47.42
CA ASP A 525 -27.28 -21.33 47.56
C ASP A 525 -28.04 -20.50 46.50
N CYS A 526 -27.33 -19.64 45.75
CA CYS A 526 -27.88 -18.75 44.73
C CYS A 526 -26.93 -18.58 43.52
N PRO A 527 -27.42 -18.05 42.38
CA PRO A 527 -26.58 -17.72 41.24
C PRO A 527 -25.50 -16.67 41.57
N PHE A 528 -24.34 -16.75 40.90
CA PHE A 528 -23.28 -15.74 41.05
C PHE A 528 -23.75 -14.36 40.59
N ASP A 529 -23.87 -13.42 41.52
CA ASP A 529 -24.22 -12.03 41.26
C ASP A 529 -23.05 -11.28 40.57
N PRO A 530 -23.22 -10.82 39.30
CA PRO A 530 -22.17 -10.07 38.60
C PRO A 530 -21.91 -8.69 39.20
N LEU A 531 -22.88 -8.12 39.94
CA LEU A 531 -22.83 -6.83 40.62
C LEU A 531 -22.30 -6.92 42.06
N GLN A 532 -21.90 -8.11 42.53
CA GLN A 532 -21.36 -8.35 43.88
C GLN A 532 -20.25 -7.37 44.28
N TYR A 533 -19.50 -6.82 43.32
CA TYR A 533 -18.46 -5.81 43.54
C TYR A 533 -19.01 -4.50 44.16
N MET A 534 -20.28 -4.14 43.91
CA MET A 534 -20.93 -2.93 44.43
C MET A 534 -21.24 -3.04 45.93
N GLN A 535 -21.35 -4.26 46.45
CA GLN A 535 -21.59 -4.57 47.86
C GLN A 535 -20.28 -4.62 48.68
N GLN A 536 -19.12 -4.49 48.03
CA GLN A 536 -17.82 -4.53 48.70
C GLN A 536 -17.38 -3.11 49.09
N THR A 537 -17.86 -2.62 50.23
CA THR A 537 -17.59 -1.25 50.72
C THR A 537 -16.55 -1.18 51.85
N ASP A 538 -16.20 -2.30 52.49
CA ASP A 538 -15.32 -2.33 53.66
C ASP A 538 -13.90 -2.86 53.32
N GLY A 539 -12.97 -2.82 54.28
CA GLY A 539 -11.60 -3.31 54.16
C GLY A 539 -10.62 -2.31 53.55
N PHE A 540 -11.04 -1.06 53.31
CA PHE A 540 -10.20 -0.02 52.72
C PHE A 540 -8.93 0.27 53.54
N ASP A 541 -9.04 0.45 54.87
CA ASP A 541 -7.88 0.79 55.70
C ASP A 541 -6.80 -0.30 55.71
N ALA A 542 -7.21 -1.56 55.69
CA ALA A 542 -6.29 -2.70 55.56
C ALA A 542 -5.60 -2.71 54.17
N SER A 543 -6.35 -2.40 53.11
CA SER A 543 -5.79 -2.23 51.76
C SER A 543 -4.85 -1.03 51.65
N LEU A 544 -5.17 0.09 52.29
CA LEU A 544 -4.32 1.27 52.35
C LEU A 544 -3.03 1.01 53.15
N ALA A 545 -3.13 0.36 54.32
CA ALA A 545 -1.98 -0.03 55.13
C ALA A 545 -1.05 -1.00 54.36
N TYR A 546 -1.64 -1.95 53.63
CA TYR A 546 -0.88 -2.85 52.75
C TYR A 546 -0.16 -2.08 51.63
N LEU A 547 -0.84 -1.14 50.95
CA LEU A 547 -0.22 -0.31 49.91
C LEU A 547 0.89 0.60 50.47
N LYS A 548 0.74 1.16 51.67
CA LYS A 548 1.83 1.89 52.37
C LYS A 548 3.06 0.99 52.57
N GLY A 549 2.84 -0.26 52.98
CA GLY A 549 3.89 -1.28 53.08
C GLY A 549 4.58 -1.56 51.74
N VAL A 550 3.82 -1.70 50.65
CA VAL A 550 4.37 -1.92 49.30
C VAL A 550 5.15 -0.70 48.79
N PHE A 551 4.68 0.52 49.01
CA PHE A 551 5.43 1.73 48.65
C PHE A 551 6.75 1.85 49.43
N ALA A 552 6.75 1.52 50.73
CA ALA A 552 7.95 1.54 51.56
C ALA A 552 8.96 0.43 51.19
N GLN A 553 8.50 -0.77 50.82
CA GLN A 553 9.37 -1.93 50.54
C GLN A 553 9.82 -2.02 49.07
N ALA A 554 8.96 -1.63 48.13
CA ALA A 554 9.16 -1.86 46.69
C ALA A 554 9.11 -0.58 45.84
N GLY A 555 8.89 0.59 46.44
CA GLY A 555 8.96 1.90 45.78
C GLY A 555 10.40 2.38 45.49
N PRO A 556 10.57 3.65 45.07
CA PRO A 556 9.52 4.58 44.68
C PRO A 556 8.82 4.14 43.38
N PHE A 557 7.57 4.59 43.21
CA PHE A 557 6.79 4.40 41.99
C PHE A 557 6.49 5.77 41.36
N ASP A 558 6.62 5.87 40.04
CA ASP A 558 6.39 7.13 39.32
C ASP A 558 4.91 7.40 39.06
N GLY A 559 4.09 6.35 39.08
CA GLY A 559 2.64 6.37 38.87
C GLY A 559 1.98 5.08 39.33
N ILE A 560 0.65 5.04 39.32
CA ILE A 560 -0.15 3.88 39.74
C ILE A 560 -1.23 3.56 38.70
N LEU A 561 -1.53 2.28 38.47
CA LEU A 561 -2.52 1.79 37.53
C LEU A 561 -3.49 0.84 38.24
N GLY A 562 -4.79 1.05 38.06
CA GLY A 562 -5.84 0.17 38.57
C GLY A 562 -6.78 -0.31 37.48
N PHE A 563 -7.32 -1.52 37.66
CA PHE A 563 -8.37 -2.09 36.80
C PHE A 563 -9.58 -2.53 37.63
N SER A 564 -10.80 -2.16 37.23
CA SER A 564 -12.04 -2.49 37.96
C SER A 564 -11.95 -2.05 39.43
N GLN A 565 -12.14 -2.95 40.39
CA GLN A 565 -11.99 -2.66 41.83
C GLN A 565 -10.59 -2.09 42.18
N GLY A 566 -9.55 -2.40 41.41
CA GLY A 566 -8.23 -1.79 41.56
C GLY A 566 -8.20 -0.31 41.14
N ALA A 567 -8.99 0.11 40.15
CA ALA A 567 -9.13 1.51 39.76
C ALA A 567 -9.90 2.32 40.82
N ALA A 568 -10.93 1.70 41.41
CA ALA A 568 -11.64 2.25 42.57
C ALA A 568 -10.67 2.49 43.75
N MET A 569 -9.78 1.53 44.05
CA MET A 569 -8.72 1.70 45.05
C MET A 569 -7.72 2.81 44.71
N VAL A 570 -7.32 2.97 43.43
CA VAL A 570 -6.46 4.09 42.99
C VAL A 570 -7.09 5.43 43.35
N ALA A 571 -8.38 5.64 43.06
CA ALA A 571 -9.05 6.91 43.34
C ALA A 571 -9.08 7.26 44.84
N LEU A 572 -9.35 6.29 45.71
CA LEU A 572 -9.33 6.51 47.17
C LEU A 572 -7.91 6.77 47.72
N VAL A 573 -6.87 6.23 47.09
CA VAL A 573 -5.49 6.61 47.42
C VAL A 573 -5.20 8.04 46.93
N CYS A 574 -5.80 8.48 45.82
CA CYS A 574 -5.66 9.84 45.31
C CYS A 574 -6.39 10.89 46.17
N THR A 575 -7.61 10.60 46.68
CA THR A 575 -8.30 11.51 47.63
C THR A 575 -7.46 11.72 48.90
N GLN A 576 -6.90 10.63 49.45
CA GLN A 576 -6.12 10.69 50.69
C GLN A 576 -4.69 11.21 50.51
N ASN A 577 -4.22 11.53 49.29
CA ASN A 577 -2.83 11.94 49.02
C ASN A 577 -2.38 13.18 49.82
N ARG A 578 -3.31 14.04 50.28
CA ARG A 578 -2.99 15.14 51.21
C ARG A 578 -2.62 14.67 52.63
N ALA A 579 -3.19 13.55 53.09
CA ALA A 579 -2.99 12.97 54.42
C ALA A 579 -1.96 11.81 54.43
N THR A 580 -1.70 11.17 53.30
CA THR A 580 -0.72 10.08 53.14
C THR A 580 0.62 10.53 52.53
N LYS A 581 0.77 11.84 52.28
CA LYS A 581 1.94 12.45 51.64
C LYS A 581 3.25 12.01 52.29
N GLY A 582 4.14 11.39 51.50
CA GLY A 582 5.41 10.84 51.97
C GLY A 582 5.37 9.41 52.51
N GLN A 583 4.19 8.79 52.62
CA GLN A 583 4.03 7.34 52.87
C GLN A 583 3.62 6.58 51.60
N ILE A 584 2.79 7.20 50.77
CA ILE A 584 2.52 6.83 49.38
C ILE A 584 2.73 8.12 48.58
N ASP A 585 3.58 8.07 47.55
CA ASP A 585 3.89 9.24 46.72
C ASP A 585 4.13 8.79 45.28
N PHE A 586 3.39 9.36 44.33
CA PHE A 586 3.42 9.04 42.90
C PHE A 586 2.86 10.23 42.09
N ARG A 587 3.21 10.33 40.81
CA ARG A 587 3.00 11.56 40.02
C ARG A 587 1.76 11.55 39.13
N PHE A 588 1.20 10.38 38.83
CA PHE A 588 0.02 10.21 37.99
C PHE A 588 -0.71 8.87 38.25
N ALA A 589 -1.98 8.82 37.88
CA ALA A 589 -2.86 7.66 37.99
C ALA A 589 -3.36 7.18 36.62
N ILE A 590 -3.62 5.89 36.47
CA ILE A 590 -4.28 5.28 35.31
C ILE A 590 -5.43 4.39 35.82
N LEU A 591 -6.64 4.61 35.34
CA LEU A 591 -7.87 4.00 35.85
C LEU A 591 -8.64 3.32 34.71
N CYS A 592 -8.64 1.99 34.68
CA CYS A 592 -9.29 1.20 33.63
C CYS A 592 -10.62 0.57 34.12
N SER A 593 -11.73 0.87 33.47
CA SER A 593 -13.11 0.43 33.82
C SER A 593 -13.39 0.53 35.33
N GLY A 594 -13.18 1.70 35.93
CA GLY A 594 -13.34 1.91 37.37
C GLY A 594 -14.76 2.31 37.80
N PHE A 595 -15.01 2.33 39.10
CA PHE A 595 -16.24 2.84 39.72
C PHE A 595 -15.92 3.56 41.03
N ALA A 596 -16.79 4.47 41.48
CA ALA A 596 -16.68 5.10 42.79
C ALA A 596 -17.23 4.19 43.89
N VAL A 597 -16.49 4.00 45.00
CA VAL A 597 -16.99 3.31 46.19
C VAL A 597 -17.68 4.32 47.09
N LYS A 598 -18.90 4.03 47.54
CA LYS A 598 -19.64 4.86 48.51
C LYS A 598 -19.07 4.68 49.93
N LEU A 599 -17.91 5.30 50.19
CA LEU A 599 -17.20 5.24 51.48
C LEU A 599 -17.32 6.54 52.30
N THR A 600 -17.41 7.69 51.63
CA THR A 600 -17.75 9.01 52.20
C THR A 600 -18.44 9.84 51.12
N ASP A 601 -19.16 10.91 51.50
CA ASP A 601 -19.63 11.89 50.52
C ASP A 601 -18.44 12.58 49.84
N TYR A 602 -18.46 12.65 48.50
CA TYR A 602 -17.42 13.29 47.70
C TYR A 602 -17.98 14.49 46.94
N GLU A 603 -17.36 15.65 47.13
CA GLU A 603 -17.53 16.78 46.22
C GLU A 603 -16.84 16.48 44.88
N LYS A 604 -17.48 16.87 43.77
CA LYS A 604 -16.89 16.74 42.42
C LYS A 604 -15.63 17.59 42.31
N GLY A 605 -14.66 17.13 41.53
CA GLY A 605 -13.37 17.80 41.36
C GLY A 605 -12.43 17.78 42.57
N SER A 606 -12.77 17.07 43.66
CA SER A 606 -11.98 17.07 44.90
C SER A 606 -10.60 16.39 44.78
N ILE A 607 -10.38 15.54 43.76
CA ILE A 607 -9.09 14.85 43.53
C ILE A 607 -8.21 15.64 42.55
N ASN A 608 -7.27 16.41 43.09
CA ASN A 608 -6.21 17.06 42.31
C ASN A 608 -5.01 16.09 42.15
N CYS A 609 -5.11 15.15 41.19
CA CYS A 609 -4.03 14.25 40.81
C CYS A 609 -4.13 13.96 39.29
N PRO A 610 -3.04 14.14 38.49
CA PRO A 610 -3.07 13.85 37.06
C PRO A 610 -3.49 12.40 36.78
N SER A 611 -4.55 12.20 36.00
CA SER A 611 -5.21 10.91 35.84
C SER A 611 -5.63 10.62 34.40
N LEU A 612 -5.45 9.37 33.97
CA LEU A 612 -5.91 8.85 32.68
C LEU A 612 -6.96 7.78 32.90
N HIS A 613 -8.20 8.03 32.49
CA HIS A 613 -9.34 7.12 32.64
C HIS A 613 -9.62 6.42 31.31
N ILE A 614 -9.82 5.10 31.33
CA ILE A 614 -9.96 4.27 30.12
C ILE A 614 -11.16 3.32 30.30
N PHE A 615 -12.23 3.50 29.53
CA PHE A 615 -13.45 2.68 29.65
C PHE A 615 -14.31 2.73 28.38
N GLY A 616 -15.38 1.93 28.33
CA GLY A 616 -16.30 1.86 27.20
C GLY A 616 -17.03 3.17 26.88
N ASN A 617 -17.40 3.36 25.62
CA ASN A 617 -18.46 4.30 25.26
C ASN A 617 -19.85 3.74 25.68
N ASP A 618 -20.92 4.52 25.56
CA ASP A 618 -22.29 4.12 25.96
C ASP A 618 -22.92 3.03 25.08
N GLN A 619 -22.29 2.71 23.96
CA GLN A 619 -22.63 1.57 23.09
C GLN A 619 -21.70 0.36 23.31
N GLY A 620 -20.84 0.39 24.34
CA GLY A 620 -19.79 -0.59 24.60
C GLY A 620 -20.20 -1.77 25.49
N ASN A 621 -19.69 -2.96 25.19
CA ASN A 621 -19.96 -4.22 25.90
C ASN A 621 -19.16 -4.41 27.22
N ASP A 622 -18.97 -3.36 28.05
CA ASP A 622 -18.42 -3.56 29.41
C ASP A 622 -19.50 -4.11 30.34
N ARG A 623 -19.71 -5.44 30.23
CA ARG A 623 -20.76 -6.20 30.93
C ARG A 623 -20.60 -6.26 32.46
N GLN A 624 -19.52 -5.72 33.02
CA GLN A 624 -19.28 -5.77 34.47
C GLN A 624 -19.18 -4.40 35.13
N ILE A 625 -18.58 -3.39 34.50
CA ILE A 625 -18.55 -2.01 35.04
C ILE A 625 -19.14 -1.07 33.98
N SER A 626 -20.27 -0.43 34.29
CA SER A 626 -20.91 0.46 33.32
C SER A 626 -20.07 1.70 33.01
N SER A 627 -20.09 2.15 31.75
CA SER A 627 -19.44 3.39 31.29
C SER A 627 -19.86 4.61 32.13
N GLN A 628 -21.08 4.59 32.66
CA GLN A 628 -21.60 5.60 33.59
C GLN A 628 -20.88 5.59 34.95
N ALA A 629 -20.65 4.42 35.57
CA ALA A 629 -19.91 4.33 36.83
C ALA A 629 -18.44 4.78 36.69
N SER A 630 -17.85 4.58 35.51
CA SER A 630 -16.52 5.11 35.18
C SER A 630 -16.51 6.63 34.92
N ARG A 631 -17.56 7.21 34.30
CA ARG A 631 -17.76 8.67 34.24
C ARG A 631 -17.89 9.30 35.62
N GLU A 632 -18.68 8.68 36.49
CA GLU A 632 -18.89 9.15 37.86
C GLU A 632 -17.57 9.17 38.64
N LEU A 633 -16.76 8.11 38.52
CA LEU A 633 -15.40 8.06 39.07
C LEU A 633 -14.49 9.16 38.49
N ALA A 634 -14.54 9.42 37.18
CA ALA A 634 -13.75 10.47 36.56
C ALA A 634 -14.15 11.86 37.08
N SER A 635 -15.44 12.12 37.33
CA SER A 635 -15.94 13.41 37.86
C SER A 635 -15.54 13.73 39.31
N LEU A 636 -14.91 12.78 40.02
CA LEU A 636 -14.27 13.05 41.31
C LEU A 636 -12.90 13.72 41.17
N PHE A 637 -12.27 13.61 39.99
CA PHE A 637 -11.03 14.30 39.66
C PHE A 637 -11.32 15.71 39.12
N ASP A 638 -10.45 16.64 39.47
CA ASP A 638 -10.43 18.02 38.97
C ASP A 638 -10.39 18.01 37.43
N ASP A 639 -11.18 18.86 36.77
CA ASP A 639 -11.26 18.96 35.30
C ASP A 639 -9.88 19.30 34.70
N GLY A 640 -9.04 20.05 35.43
CA GLY A 640 -7.65 20.32 35.06
C GLY A 640 -6.68 19.15 35.26
N CYS A 641 -7.15 18.02 35.79
CA CYS A 641 -6.36 16.84 36.17
C CYS A 641 -6.83 15.52 35.54
N SER A 642 -7.98 15.45 34.87
CA SER A 642 -8.51 14.21 34.28
C SER A 642 -8.46 14.19 32.75
N VAL A 643 -8.12 13.04 32.18
CA VAL A 643 -8.17 12.78 30.73
C VAL A 643 -8.93 11.47 30.53
N ILE A 644 -9.98 11.47 29.69
CA ILE A 644 -10.83 10.31 29.43
C ILE A 644 -10.56 9.75 28.04
N LEU A 645 -10.42 8.43 27.94
CA LEU A 645 -10.28 7.67 26.69
C LEU A 645 -11.43 6.68 26.52
N TRP A 646 -12.23 6.90 25.48
CA TRP A 646 -13.39 6.10 25.14
C TRP A 646 -13.00 4.90 24.27
N LEU A 647 -13.38 3.70 24.69
CA LEU A 647 -13.28 2.48 23.89
C LEU A 647 -14.55 2.34 23.03
N VAL A 648 -14.43 2.66 21.75
CA VAL A 648 -15.53 2.59 20.76
C VAL A 648 -15.62 1.16 20.20
N PRO A 649 -16.81 0.53 20.14
CA PRO A 649 -16.97 -0.76 19.48
C PRO A 649 -16.87 -0.59 17.96
N TRP A 650 -15.97 -1.35 17.34
CA TRP A 650 -16.03 -1.63 15.90
C TRP A 650 -16.77 -2.95 15.66
N VAL A 651 -17.48 -3.04 14.55
CA VAL A 651 -18.08 -4.30 14.09
C VAL A 651 -16.96 -5.34 13.94
N ASN A 652 -17.21 -6.58 14.41
CA ASN A 652 -16.25 -7.68 14.55
C ASN A 652 -15.25 -7.59 15.73
N GLY A 653 -15.63 -6.92 16.82
CA GLY A 653 -15.53 -7.53 18.15
C GLY A 653 -14.19 -7.52 18.91
N PHE A 654 -13.12 -6.90 18.40
CA PHE A 654 -11.87 -6.71 19.13
C PHE A 654 -11.52 -5.23 19.34
N VAL A 655 -11.08 -4.89 20.56
CA VAL A 655 -10.79 -3.50 20.97
C VAL A 655 -9.30 -3.19 20.84
N SER A 656 -8.98 -2.06 20.19
CA SER A 656 -7.63 -1.47 20.24
C SER A 656 -7.69 0.04 20.48
N LEU A 657 -6.90 0.53 21.43
CA LEU A 657 -6.84 1.92 21.89
C LEU A 657 -6.23 2.89 20.84
N PRO A 658 -6.97 3.92 20.39
CA PRO A 658 -6.42 5.14 19.82
C PRO A 658 -6.29 6.24 20.89
N VAL A 659 -5.28 7.12 20.76
CA VAL A 659 -5.10 8.30 21.64
C VAL A 659 -4.71 9.50 20.79
N VAL A 660 -5.68 10.38 20.52
CA VAL A 660 -5.51 11.72 19.90
C VAL A 660 -6.55 12.65 20.54
N ALA A 661 -6.25 13.93 20.73
CA ALA A 661 -7.09 14.85 21.52
C ALA A 661 -7.24 16.25 20.89
N TYR A 662 -8.45 16.81 21.03
CA TYR A 662 -8.95 18.17 20.80
C TYR A 662 -10.21 18.24 21.71
N LEU A 663 -10.58 19.28 22.47
CA LEU A 663 -10.09 20.66 22.72
C LEU A 663 -10.00 20.88 24.26
N CYS A 664 -9.97 22.05 24.92
CA CYS A 664 -10.20 23.46 24.54
C CYS A 664 -9.37 24.44 25.42
N ASP A 665 -9.82 25.69 25.53
CA ASP A 665 -9.18 26.83 26.21
C ASP A 665 -10.13 27.50 27.23
N THR A 666 -9.61 27.88 28.41
CA THR A 666 -10.22 28.83 29.38
C THR A 666 -9.13 29.53 30.19
N SER A 667 -9.43 30.74 30.66
CA SER A 667 -8.45 31.73 31.08
C SER A 667 -7.94 31.61 32.54
N ASP A 668 -6.97 32.49 32.82
CA ASP A 668 -6.55 32.99 34.14
C ASP A 668 -5.54 32.18 34.97
N GLN A 669 -5.10 32.85 36.03
CA GLN A 669 -3.78 32.71 36.64
C GLN A 669 -3.74 31.58 37.68
N PHE A 670 -2.67 30.78 37.71
CA PHE A 670 -1.75 30.59 38.86
C PHE A 670 -0.86 29.32 38.79
N ASN A 671 0.32 29.43 39.39
CA ASN A 671 1.19 28.37 39.93
C ASN A 671 1.84 27.32 39.00
N SER A 672 2.96 26.78 39.51
CA SER A 672 4.09 26.26 38.72
C SER A 672 4.13 24.74 38.50
N THR A 673 3.12 24.00 38.96
CA THR A 673 3.16 22.53 39.05
C THR A 673 2.97 21.80 37.70
N LYS A 674 2.31 22.40 36.70
CA LYS A 674 1.94 21.75 35.42
C LYS A 674 3.14 21.27 34.55
N LYS A 675 4.38 21.68 34.84
CA LYS A 675 5.57 21.29 34.05
C LYS A 675 5.96 19.80 34.13
N CYS A 676 5.48 19.03 35.11
CA CYS A 676 6.00 17.68 35.38
C CYS A 676 5.52 16.56 34.43
N LEU A 677 4.34 16.69 33.79
CA LEU A 677 3.88 15.73 32.77
C LEU A 677 4.43 16.06 31.36
N CYS A 678 4.53 17.34 30.99
CA CYS A 678 5.14 17.74 29.71
C CYS A 678 6.63 17.35 29.59
N ALA A 679 7.32 17.15 30.73
CA ALA A 679 8.72 16.75 30.79
C ALA A 679 9.04 15.33 30.27
N LEU A 680 8.02 14.55 29.85
CA LEU A 680 8.23 13.29 29.12
C LEU A 680 8.39 13.47 27.60
N TYR A 681 8.35 14.70 27.08
CA TYR A 681 8.27 14.96 25.63
C TYR A 681 9.29 15.96 25.05
N LEU A 682 10.12 16.63 25.87
CA LEU A 682 11.07 17.64 25.40
C LEU A 682 12.44 17.51 26.09
N GLY A 683 13.50 17.37 25.28
CA GLY A 683 14.85 17.23 25.83
C GLY A 683 15.98 16.97 24.83
N HIS A 684 16.11 17.74 23.75
CA HIS A 684 17.40 18.16 23.14
C HIS A 684 17.20 19.00 21.86
N VAL A 685 17.46 20.30 21.93
CA VAL A 685 18.16 21.19 20.96
C VAL A 685 18.38 22.51 21.70
N LEU A 686 19.51 23.19 21.46
CA LEU A 686 19.86 24.44 22.17
C LEU A 686 19.23 25.69 21.54
N VAL A 687 19.11 26.74 22.36
CA VAL A 687 18.80 28.11 21.94
C VAL A 687 19.96 28.70 21.14
N GLN A 688 19.68 29.17 19.93
CA GLN A 688 20.39 30.29 19.31
C GLN A 688 19.38 31.34 18.81
N LYS A 689 19.78 32.60 18.87
CA LYS A 689 18.93 33.75 18.52
C LYS A 689 18.89 33.94 17.00
N VAL A 690 17.69 34.01 16.43
CA VAL A 690 17.43 34.87 15.26
C VAL A 690 16.20 35.71 15.57
N SER A 691 16.42 36.99 15.87
CA SER A 691 15.33 37.96 16.00
C SER A 691 14.96 38.51 14.63
N ARG A 692 13.80 38.13 14.08
CA ARG A 692 13.07 38.95 13.08
C ARG A 692 11.62 38.49 12.90
N CYS A 693 10.72 39.47 12.89
CA CYS A 693 9.36 39.45 12.34
C CYS A 693 8.46 38.24 12.66
N LEU A 694 7.80 38.31 13.82
CA LEU A 694 6.44 37.76 13.97
C LEU A 694 5.49 38.47 12.99
N LEU A 695 5.25 37.88 11.83
CA LEU A 695 4.03 38.12 11.07
C LEU A 695 2.98 37.11 11.53
N TYR A 696 2.05 37.56 12.36
CA TYR A 696 0.87 36.78 12.73
C TYR A 696 0.03 36.53 11.47
N SER A 697 -0.04 35.28 11.01
CA SER A 697 -1.01 34.88 10.00
C SER A 697 -2.38 34.68 10.65
N THR A 698 -3.07 35.77 10.94
CA THR A 698 -4.49 35.81 11.34
C THR A 698 -5.44 35.47 10.17
N LYS A 699 -4.95 34.73 9.17
CA LYS A 699 -5.71 34.39 7.96
C LYS A 699 -6.78 33.36 8.29
N ASN A 700 -8.02 33.81 8.32
CA ASN A 700 -9.14 32.94 7.97
C ASN A 700 -8.81 32.24 6.64
N VAL A 701 -8.86 30.92 6.60
CA VAL A 701 -8.84 30.19 5.34
C VAL A 701 -10.21 30.41 4.69
N PRO A 702 -10.30 31.04 3.51
CA PRO A 702 -11.59 31.22 2.85
C PRO A 702 -12.08 29.87 2.36
N ASP A 703 -13.25 29.44 2.84
CA ASP A 703 -14.06 28.49 2.09
C ASP A 703 -14.63 29.22 0.85
N VAL A 704 -14.67 28.52 -0.27
CA VAL A 704 -15.19 29.01 -1.55
C VAL A 704 -16.24 28.05 -2.14
N GLY A 705 -16.69 27.05 -1.37
CA GLY A 705 -17.66 26.04 -1.81
C GLY A 705 -17.07 24.87 -2.61
N GLN A 706 -15.75 24.82 -2.75
CA GLN A 706 -15.03 23.66 -3.28
C GLN A 706 -13.63 23.57 -2.67
N PRO A 707 -13.00 22.38 -2.68
CA PRO A 707 -11.62 22.23 -2.24
C PRO A 707 -10.65 23.17 -2.97
N ILE A 708 -9.79 23.82 -2.19
CA ILE A 708 -8.64 24.62 -2.65
C ILE A 708 -7.41 24.25 -1.81
N ALA A 709 -6.21 24.53 -2.30
CA ALA A 709 -4.96 24.18 -1.62
C ALA A 709 -4.89 24.63 -0.14
N ALA A 710 -5.45 25.80 0.18
CA ALA A 710 -5.47 26.34 1.54
C ALA A 710 -6.43 25.61 2.51
N SER A 711 -7.50 24.99 1.99
CA SER A 711 -8.49 24.24 2.80
C SER A 711 -8.28 22.73 2.76
N HIS A 712 -7.72 22.21 1.66
CA HIS A 712 -7.49 20.78 1.42
C HIS A 712 -6.06 20.50 0.87
N PRO A 713 -4.98 20.84 1.62
CA PRO A 713 -3.59 20.66 1.18
C PRO A 713 -3.17 19.19 0.96
N GLN A 714 -3.97 18.24 1.44
CA GLN A 714 -3.85 16.80 1.18
C GLN A 714 -4.39 16.36 -0.18
N LEU A 715 -5.16 17.23 -0.87
CA LEU A 715 -5.86 16.93 -2.12
C LEU A 715 -5.41 17.85 -3.28
N LEU A 716 -5.16 19.14 -3.00
CA LEU A 716 -4.65 20.11 -3.97
C LEU A 716 -3.32 20.71 -3.50
N LYS A 717 -2.38 20.89 -4.43
CA LYS A 717 -1.14 21.66 -4.18
C LYS A 717 -1.38 23.16 -4.34
N GLU A 718 -0.52 23.97 -3.72
CA GLU A 718 -0.52 25.42 -3.95
C GLU A 718 -0.41 25.73 -5.46
N GLY A 719 -1.32 26.55 -5.97
CA GLY A 719 -1.47 26.84 -7.42
C GLY A 719 -2.44 25.93 -8.19
N GLU A 720 -2.92 24.83 -7.63
CA GLU A 720 -3.96 23.98 -8.25
C GLU A 720 -5.38 24.54 -8.01
N ILE A 721 -6.19 24.60 -9.09
CA ILE A 721 -7.62 24.99 -9.02
C ILE A 721 -8.50 23.75 -8.86
N THR A 722 -8.12 22.66 -9.52
CA THR A 722 -8.66 21.31 -9.35
C THR A 722 -7.49 20.33 -9.17
N PRO A 723 -7.67 19.17 -8.50
CA PRO A 723 -6.56 18.32 -8.12
C PRO A 723 -5.67 17.92 -9.31
N GLY A 724 -4.41 18.35 -9.29
CA GLY A 724 -3.44 18.12 -10.36
C GLY A 724 -3.47 19.07 -11.56
N ILE A 725 -4.45 19.99 -11.70
CA ILE A 725 -4.49 21.00 -12.77
C ILE A 725 -4.24 22.41 -12.19
N THR A 726 -3.19 23.08 -12.66
CA THR A 726 -2.76 24.37 -12.12
C THR A 726 -3.52 25.56 -12.73
N SER A 727 -3.48 26.70 -12.03
CA SER A 727 -4.11 27.94 -12.48
C SER A 727 -3.56 28.42 -13.83
N GLU A 728 -2.27 28.18 -14.08
CA GLU A 728 -1.56 28.49 -15.31
C GLU A 728 -2.02 27.58 -16.47
N GLU A 729 -2.31 26.30 -16.19
CA GLU A 729 -2.89 25.41 -17.20
C GLU A 729 -4.31 25.87 -17.58
N TYR A 730 -5.15 26.25 -16.60
CA TYR A 730 -6.46 26.84 -16.90
C TYR A 730 -6.37 28.13 -17.72
N ILE A 731 -5.46 29.05 -17.38
CA ILE A 731 -5.18 30.26 -18.18
C ILE A 731 -4.73 29.88 -19.61
N SER A 732 -3.87 28.87 -19.76
CA SER A 732 -3.41 28.37 -21.06
C SER A 732 -4.55 27.75 -21.90
N ARG A 733 -5.46 26.99 -21.28
CA ARG A 733 -6.67 26.44 -21.93
C ARG A 733 -7.55 27.57 -22.47
N ARG A 734 -7.78 28.62 -21.68
CA ARG A 734 -8.55 29.81 -22.11
C ARG A 734 -7.89 30.56 -23.25
N LYS A 735 -6.57 30.75 -23.19
CA LYS A 735 -5.79 31.38 -24.27
C LYS A 735 -5.89 30.57 -25.57
N ARG A 736 -5.73 29.24 -25.52
CA ARG A 736 -5.88 28.35 -26.68
C ARG A 736 -7.29 28.39 -27.28
N ILE A 737 -8.34 28.52 -26.46
CA ILE A 737 -9.72 28.66 -26.96
C ILE A 737 -9.91 30.03 -27.65
N LEU A 738 -9.35 31.12 -27.11
CA LEU A 738 -9.36 32.42 -27.78
C LEU A 738 -8.60 32.39 -29.11
N GLU A 739 -7.42 31.76 -29.16
CA GLU A 739 -6.61 31.57 -30.39
C GLU A 739 -7.30 30.73 -31.47
N LEU A 740 -8.30 29.91 -31.11
CA LEU A 740 -9.13 29.15 -32.05
C LEU A 740 -10.39 29.94 -32.49
N LEU A 741 -10.83 30.93 -31.72
CA LEU A 741 -11.98 31.76 -32.02
C LEU A 741 -11.60 32.94 -32.95
N PRO A 742 -12.49 33.43 -33.81
CA PRO A 742 -12.23 34.62 -34.63
C PRO A 742 -12.01 35.89 -33.79
N ASP A 743 -11.29 36.87 -34.33
CA ASP A 743 -11.09 38.19 -33.72
C ASP A 743 -12.41 38.83 -33.26
N LYS A 744 -12.40 39.40 -32.05
CA LYS A 744 -13.55 40.05 -31.39
C LYS A 744 -14.77 39.13 -31.18
N SER A 745 -14.56 37.81 -31.16
CA SER A 745 -15.57 36.86 -30.70
C SER A 745 -15.75 36.91 -29.19
N LEU A 746 -16.99 36.68 -28.76
CA LEU A 746 -17.39 36.42 -27.38
C LEU A 746 -17.97 35.00 -27.28
N ALA A 747 -17.60 34.25 -26.25
CA ALA A 747 -18.15 32.93 -25.95
C ALA A 747 -18.87 32.94 -24.60
N ILE A 748 -20.09 32.40 -24.52
CA ILE A 748 -20.90 32.28 -23.30
C ILE A 748 -21.05 30.79 -22.96
N ILE A 749 -20.69 30.41 -21.74
CA ILE A 749 -20.75 29.04 -21.22
C ILE A 749 -21.44 29.07 -19.86
N ALA A 750 -22.50 28.28 -19.68
CA ALA A 750 -23.19 28.17 -18.40
C ALA A 750 -22.69 26.96 -17.61
N ALA A 751 -22.72 27.07 -16.27
CA ALA A 751 -22.59 25.92 -15.40
C ALA A 751 -23.77 24.96 -15.60
N ALA A 752 -23.53 23.66 -15.42
CA ALA A 752 -24.61 22.68 -15.48
C ALA A 752 -25.69 22.98 -14.41
N PRO A 753 -26.99 22.83 -14.74
CA PRO A 753 -28.05 22.97 -13.75
C PRO A 753 -28.06 21.77 -12.79
N VAL A 754 -28.41 22.01 -11.53
CA VAL A 754 -28.72 20.92 -10.58
C VAL A 754 -29.86 20.07 -11.16
N LYS A 755 -29.70 18.75 -11.15
CA LYS A 755 -30.72 17.80 -11.60
C LYS A 755 -31.42 17.21 -10.37
N MET A 756 -32.74 17.25 -10.35
CA MET A 756 -33.55 16.72 -9.26
C MET A 756 -33.94 15.27 -9.54
N MET A 757 -33.80 14.41 -8.53
CA MET A 757 -34.30 13.03 -8.50
C MET A 757 -35.78 13.00 -8.09
N THR A 758 -36.14 13.83 -7.10
CA THR A 758 -37.49 14.21 -6.73
C THR A 758 -37.50 15.71 -6.40
N ASP A 759 -38.67 16.33 -6.23
CA ASP A 759 -38.86 17.78 -6.10
C ASP A 759 -37.92 18.49 -5.09
N VAL A 760 -37.42 17.77 -4.07
CA VAL A 760 -36.50 18.29 -3.04
C VAL A 760 -35.18 17.52 -2.91
N VAL A 761 -34.96 16.44 -3.68
CA VAL A 761 -33.74 15.61 -3.61
C VAL A 761 -32.92 15.75 -4.89
N PRO A 762 -31.73 16.37 -4.86
CA PRO A 762 -30.85 16.45 -6.03
C PRO A 762 -30.10 15.13 -6.30
N TYR A 763 -29.78 14.87 -7.56
CA TYR A 763 -28.71 13.95 -7.94
C TYR A 763 -27.34 14.54 -7.59
N THR A 764 -26.33 13.69 -7.35
CA THR A 764 -24.94 14.11 -7.11
C THR A 764 -24.43 15.00 -8.25
N TYR A 765 -24.20 16.28 -7.96
CA TYR A 765 -23.87 17.28 -8.97
C TYR A 765 -22.66 16.89 -9.82
N ARG A 766 -22.72 17.21 -11.12
CA ARG A 766 -21.63 17.12 -12.10
C ARG A 766 -21.65 18.38 -12.94
N GLN A 767 -20.52 19.06 -12.98
CA GLN A 767 -20.31 20.22 -13.83
C GLN A 767 -20.30 19.84 -15.32
N ASP A 768 -20.73 20.77 -16.18
CA ASP A 768 -20.52 20.69 -17.62
C ASP A 768 -19.02 20.59 -17.95
N ALA A 769 -18.65 19.74 -18.89
CA ALA A 769 -17.23 19.47 -19.15
C ALA A 769 -16.51 20.67 -19.79
N ASP A 770 -17.18 21.48 -20.63
CA ASP A 770 -16.57 22.68 -21.21
C ASP A 770 -16.43 23.81 -20.19
N TYR A 771 -17.46 24.06 -19.39
CA TYR A 771 -17.41 25.00 -18.27
C TYR A 771 -16.31 24.61 -17.25
N SER A 772 -16.23 23.32 -16.92
CA SER A 772 -15.19 22.77 -16.03
C SER A 772 -13.79 22.92 -16.63
N TYR A 773 -13.61 22.67 -17.92
CA TYR A 773 -12.33 22.80 -18.63
C TYR A 773 -11.84 24.25 -18.74
N ILE A 774 -12.76 25.22 -18.84
CA ILE A 774 -12.46 26.65 -18.94
C ILE A 774 -12.19 27.30 -17.57
N THR A 775 -12.92 26.90 -16.52
CA THR A 775 -12.98 27.65 -15.24
C THR A 775 -12.40 26.90 -14.04
N GLY A 776 -12.44 25.56 -14.04
CA GLY A 776 -12.19 24.74 -12.84
C GLY A 776 -13.27 24.82 -11.75
N CYS A 777 -14.31 25.63 -11.92
CA CYS A 777 -15.39 25.81 -10.95
C CYS A 777 -16.36 24.62 -10.99
N GLN A 778 -16.49 23.89 -9.88
CA GLN A 778 -17.28 22.66 -9.76
C GLN A 778 -18.69 22.89 -9.18
N GLN A 779 -19.18 24.14 -9.20
CA GLN A 779 -20.44 24.56 -8.58
C GLN A 779 -21.49 25.02 -9.61
N PRO A 780 -22.80 24.89 -9.29
CA PRO A 780 -23.89 25.30 -10.16
C PRO A 780 -24.10 26.82 -10.23
N GLY A 781 -24.94 27.24 -11.18
CA GLY A 781 -25.56 28.57 -11.20
C GLY A 781 -24.73 29.72 -11.77
N GLY A 782 -23.44 29.52 -12.04
CA GLY A 782 -22.58 30.52 -12.69
C GLY A 782 -22.72 30.56 -14.22
N VAL A 783 -22.35 31.69 -14.82
CA VAL A 783 -22.18 31.86 -16.28
C VAL A 783 -20.82 32.48 -16.56
N ALA A 784 -19.97 31.75 -17.28
CA ALA A 784 -18.67 32.19 -17.75
C ALA A 784 -18.79 32.82 -19.14
N VAL A 785 -18.03 33.88 -19.36
CA VAL A 785 -17.94 34.61 -20.62
C VAL A 785 -16.47 34.79 -20.95
N LEU A 786 -16.05 34.27 -22.10
CA LEU A 786 -14.66 34.31 -22.56
C LEU A 786 -14.59 35.15 -23.84
N GLY A 787 -13.77 36.21 -23.85
CA GLY A 787 -13.67 37.11 -25.00
C GLY A 787 -12.32 37.82 -25.08
N HIS A 788 -11.96 38.20 -26.30
CA HIS A 788 -10.66 38.81 -26.62
C HIS A 788 -10.38 40.09 -25.82
N ASP A 789 -11.40 40.94 -25.66
CA ASP A 789 -11.27 42.24 -25.00
C ASP A 789 -11.45 42.19 -23.47
N CYS A 790 -11.94 41.06 -22.92
CA CYS A 790 -12.32 40.94 -21.50
C CYS A 790 -11.62 39.82 -20.73
N GLY A 791 -10.93 38.88 -21.40
CA GLY A 791 -10.47 37.64 -20.78
C GLY A 791 -11.65 36.76 -20.37
N LEU A 792 -11.53 36.06 -19.24
CA LEU A 792 -12.62 35.39 -18.54
C LEU A 792 -13.35 36.39 -17.64
N CYS A 793 -14.61 36.63 -17.95
CA CYS A 793 -15.59 37.26 -17.06
C CYS A 793 -16.50 36.18 -16.47
N MET A 794 -16.68 36.12 -15.15
CA MET A 794 -17.61 35.18 -14.52
C MET A 794 -18.78 35.90 -13.81
N PHE A 795 -20.01 35.55 -14.20
CA PHE A 795 -21.21 35.89 -13.47
C PHE A 795 -21.48 34.80 -12.43
N MET A 796 -21.37 35.15 -11.14
CA MET A 796 -21.41 34.21 -10.01
C MET A 796 -22.70 34.37 -9.19
N PRO A 797 -23.23 33.29 -8.57
CA PRO A 797 -24.38 33.38 -7.66
C PRO A 797 -24.15 34.36 -6.50
N GLU A 798 -25.23 34.96 -6.01
CA GLU A 798 -25.29 35.70 -4.75
C GLU A 798 -25.96 34.81 -3.71
N ALA A 799 -25.19 34.33 -2.73
CA ALA A 799 -25.71 33.45 -1.69
C ALA A 799 -26.28 34.24 -0.51
N SER A 800 -27.50 33.90 -0.10
CA SER A 800 -28.04 34.34 1.18
C SER A 800 -27.46 33.49 2.34
N PRO A 801 -27.60 33.93 3.61
CA PRO A 801 -27.27 33.10 4.76
C PRO A 801 -28.07 31.79 4.83
N GLU A 802 -29.26 31.75 4.21
CA GLU A 802 -30.08 30.55 4.10
C GLU A 802 -29.53 29.59 3.05
N ASP A 803 -29.10 30.08 1.88
CA ASP A 803 -28.43 29.25 0.87
C ASP A 803 -27.19 28.56 1.46
N VAL A 804 -26.37 29.31 2.21
CA VAL A 804 -25.15 28.76 2.84
C VAL A 804 -25.49 27.73 3.93
N LEU A 805 -26.60 27.89 4.65
CA LEU A 805 -27.07 26.93 5.65
C LEU A 805 -27.53 25.60 5.04
N TRP A 806 -28.18 25.64 3.86
CA TRP A 806 -28.73 24.45 3.20
C TRP A 806 -27.76 23.77 2.21
N GLN A 807 -26.92 24.54 1.54
CA GLN A 807 -26.10 24.08 0.40
C GLN A 807 -24.59 24.11 0.69
N GLY A 808 -24.17 24.67 1.82
CA GLY A 808 -22.77 24.97 2.11
C GLY A 808 -22.32 26.28 1.47
N GLN A 809 -21.04 26.65 1.65
CA GLN A 809 -20.50 27.86 1.05
C GLN A 809 -20.63 27.82 -0.48
N ILE A 810 -20.95 28.97 -1.10
CA ILE A 810 -21.05 29.11 -2.56
C ILE A 810 -19.95 30.06 -3.06
N ALA A 811 -19.39 29.77 -4.23
CA ALA A 811 -18.43 30.61 -4.91
C ALA A 811 -19.07 31.93 -5.39
N GLY A 812 -18.86 33.00 -4.65
CA GLY A 812 -19.21 34.36 -5.07
C GLY A 812 -18.18 34.98 -6.02
N VAL A 813 -18.34 36.29 -6.29
CA VAL A 813 -17.45 37.06 -7.17
C VAL A 813 -15.97 37.00 -6.77
N ASP A 814 -15.68 37.05 -5.47
CA ASP A 814 -14.31 36.95 -4.94
C ASP A 814 -13.63 35.63 -5.31
N ALA A 815 -14.36 34.51 -5.33
CA ALA A 815 -13.83 33.21 -5.72
C ALA A 815 -13.48 33.17 -7.23
N ALA A 816 -14.24 33.87 -8.08
CA ALA A 816 -13.90 33.99 -9.49
C ALA A 816 -12.57 34.70 -9.72
N LEU A 817 -12.34 35.85 -9.08
CA LEU A 817 -11.08 36.60 -9.20
C LEU A 817 -9.92 35.86 -8.52
N GLN A 818 -10.10 35.43 -7.27
CA GLN A 818 -9.01 34.96 -6.42
C GLN A 818 -8.65 33.49 -6.67
N THR A 819 -9.63 32.62 -6.92
CA THR A 819 -9.44 31.18 -7.13
C THR A 819 -9.41 30.83 -8.62
N PHE A 820 -10.48 31.12 -9.38
CA PHE A 820 -10.61 30.72 -10.79
C PHE A 820 -9.80 31.59 -11.77
N LYS A 821 -9.15 32.64 -11.24
CA LYS A 821 -8.31 33.61 -11.97
C LYS A 821 -9.07 34.28 -13.12
N ALA A 822 -10.34 34.61 -12.91
CA ALA A 822 -11.10 35.42 -13.85
C ALA A 822 -10.56 36.86 -13.84
N GLU A 823 -10.39 37.44 -15.02
CA GLU A 823 -9.99 38.84 -15.19
C GLU A 823 -11.13 39.80 -14.81
N GLN A 824 -12.39 39.34 -14.85
CA GLN A 824 -13.58 40.09 -14.43
C GLN A 824 -14.58 39.19 -13.68
N SER A 825 -15.36 39.75 -12.76
CA SER A 825 -16.42 39.02 -12.06
C SER A 825 -17.59 39.93 -11.68
N TYR A 826 -18.81 39.42 -11.81
CA TYR A 826 -20.03 40.14 -11.43
C TYR A 826 -21.02 39.19 -10.76
N PRO A 827 -21.92 39.70 -9.89
CA PRO A 827 -23.01 38.87 -9.40
C PRO A 827 -24.04 38.58 -10.51
N MET A 828 -24.72 37.43 -10.43
CA MET A 828 -25.72 37.01 -11.42
C MET A 828 -26.88 37.99 -11.59
N SER A 829 -27.23 38.78 -10.57
CA SER A 829 -28.20 39.89 -10.70
C SER A 829 -27.79 40.95 -11.73
N LYS A 830 -26.48 41.12 -11.99
CA LYS A 830 -25.93 42.08 -12.97
C LYS A 830 -25.77 41.51 -14.37
N LEU A 831 -25.97 40.20 -14.58
CA LEU A 831 -25.89 39.58 -15.91
C LEU A 831 -26.83 40.28 -16.91
N ARG A 832 -28.08 40.54 -16.51
CA ARG A 832 -29.08 41.22 -17.35
C ARG A 832 -28.73 42.68 -17.70
N THR A 833 -27.80 43.30 -16.96
CA THR A 833 -27.34 44.68 -17.23
C THR A 833 -26.01 44.76 -17.98
N ILE A 834 -25.09 43.81 -17.79
CA ILE A 834 -23.72 43.89 -18.33
C ILE A 834 -23.57 43.06 -19.61
N LEU A 835 -24.09 41.83 -19.63
CA LEU A 835 -23.95 40.91 -20.76
C LEU A 835 -24.54 41.44 -22.08
N PRO A 836 -25.67 42.20 -22.11
CA PRO A 836 -26.15 42.81 -23.34
C PRO A 836 -25.14 43.73 -24.04
N ASP A 837 -24.32 44.47 -23.28
CA ASP A 837 -23.33 45.38 -23.86
C ASP A 837 -22.07 44.65 -24.34
N MET A 838 -21.65 43.59 -23.63
CA MET A 838 -20.61 42.67 -24.12
C MET A 838 -21.02 41.99 -25.44
N ILE A 839 -22.30 41.60 -25.56
CA ILE A 839 -22.84 41.04 -26.80
C ILE A 839 -22.84 42.10 -27.92
N ARG A 840 -23.24 43.35 -27.63
CA ARG A 840 -23.29 44.45 -28.60
C ARG A 840 -21.90 44.90 -29.09
N SER A 841 -20.83 44.72 -28.31
CA SER A 841 -19.47 45.04 -28.74
C SER A 841 -18.77 43.92 -29.52
N SER A 842 -19.24 42.67 -29.38
CA SER A 842 -18.66 41.51 -30.08
C SER A 842 -18.99 41.47 -31.59
N SER A 843 -18.06 40.95 -32.39
CA SER A 843 -18.26 40.70 -33.84
C SER A 843 -19.00 39.39 -34.12
N ARG A 844 -18.86 38.43 -33.19
CA ARG A 844 -19.40 37.07 -33.24
C ARG A 844 -19.72 36.59 -31.83
N LEU A 845 -20.75 35.77 -31.73
CA LEU A 845 -21.22 35.21 -30.46
C LEU A 845 -21.24 33.68 -30.52
N PHE A 846 -20.63 33.03 -29.54
CA PHE A 846 -20.56 31.58 -29.43
C PHE A 846 -21.20 31.13 -28.13
N HIS A 847 -21.90 30.00 -28.13
CA HIS A 847 -22.36 29.33 -26.92
C HIS A 847 -22.56 27.83 -27.17
N ASN A 848 -22.60 27.01 -26.13
CA ASN A 848 -23.01 25.62 -26.27
C ASN A 848 -24.55 25.56 -26.22
N GLU A 849 -25.19 25.12 -27.31
CA GLU A 849 -26.65 25.05 -27.43
C GLU A 849 -27.28 24.07 -26.42
N LYS A 850 -26.57 22.98 -26.08
CA LYS A 850 -27.08 21.91 -25.21
C LYS A 850 -27.10 22.29 -23.73
N THR A 851 -26.26 23.24 -23.31
CA THR A 851 -26.16 23.75 -21.94
C THR A 851 -26.63 25.20 -21.80
N ALA A 852 -27.37 25.72 -22.80
CA ALA A 852 -27.84 27.09 -22.80
C ALA A 852 -28.87 27.40 -21.68
N MET A 853 -28.80 28.62 -21.14
CA MET A 853 -29.71 29.11 -20.09
C MET A 853 -30.58 30.26 -20.59
N GLN A 854 -31.90 30.16 -20.36
CA GLN A 854 -32.90 31.20 -20.61
C GLN A 854 -32.48 32.58 -20.07
N THR A 855 -31.81 32.60 -18.91
CA THR A 855 -31.26 33.80 -18.26
C THR A 855 -30.42 34.68 -19.20
N TYR A 856 -29.66 34.08 -20.13
CA TYR A 856 -28.91 34.84 -21.15
C TYR A 856 -29.54 34.76 -22.56
N THR A 857 -30.16 33.64 -22.95
CA THR A 857 -30.74 33.52 -24.30
C THR A 857 -31.95 34.43 -24.52
N ASP A 858 -32.68 34.76 -23.46
CA ASP A 858 -33.87 35.63 -23.54
C ASP A 858 -33.51 37.13 -23.62
N LEU A 859 -32.24 37.49 -23.44
CA LEU A 859 -31.77 38.87 -23.59
C LEU A 859 -32.03 39.35 -25.02
N GLU A 860 -32.54 40.57 -25.17
CA GLU A 860 -32.81 41.17 -26.49
C GLU A 860 -31.57 41.20 -27.38
N ALA A 861 -30.40 41.51 -26.81
CA ALA A 861 -29.12 41.48 -27.52
C ALA A 861 -28.76 40.08 -28.03
N PHE A 862 -29.01 39.02 -27.25
CA PHE A 862 -28.79 37.63 -27.67
C PHE A 862 -29.77 37.23 -28.78
N ARG A 863 -31.08 37.48 -28.59
CA ARG A 863 -32.11 37.15 -29.58
C ARG A 863 -31.90 37.88 -30.90
N LYS A 864 -31.43 39.14 -30.86
CA LYS A 864 -31.01 39.87 -32.05
C LYS A 864 -29.80 39.23 -32.72
N ALA A 865 -28.72 38.94 -31.97
CA ALA A 865 -27.54 38.27 -32.53
C ALA A 865 -27.86 36.88 -33.12
N ALA A 866 -28.83 36.15 -32.56
CA ALA A 866 -29.32 34.89 -33.09
C ALA A 866 -30.11 35.08 -34.40
N HIS A 867 -31.06 36.02 -34.42
CA HIS A 867 -31.82 36.40 -35.61
C HIS A 867 -30.92 36.87 -36.77
N ASP A 868 -29.92 37.70 -36.46
CA ASP A 868 -28.97 38.26 -37.43
C ASP A 868 -27.91 37.23 -37.86
N GLY A 869 -28.03 35.96 -37.42
CA GLY A 869 -27.17 34.85 -37.82
C GLY A 869 -25.75 34.88 -37.23
N ILE A 870 -25.51 35.73 -36.22
CA ILE A 870 -24.20 35.97 -35.59
C ILE A 870 -23.86 34.87 -34.56
N VAL A 871 -24.88 34.29 -33.90
CA VAL A 871 -24.72 33.20 -32.92
C VAL A 871 -24.28 31.89 -33.58
N LYS A 872 -23.34 31.17 -32.96
CA LYS A 872 -22.81 29.87 -33.40
C LYS A 872 -22.59 28.92 -32.20
N ASP A 873 -22.55 27.62 -32.47
CA ASP A 873 -22.13 26.62 -31.48
C ASP A 873 -20.64 26.80 -31.10
N LEU A 874 -20.35 26.70 -29.80
CA LEU A 874 -19.01 26.73 -29.23
C LEU A 874 -18.33 25.35 -29.23
N SER A 875 -19.11 24.26 -29.22
CA SER A 875 -18.62 22.89 -28.97
C SER A 875 -17.53 22.44 -29.98
N GLY A 876 -17.53 22.99 -31.19
CA GLY A 876 -16.43 22.81 -32.15
C GLY A 876 -15.06 23.25 -31.61
N TYR A 877 -14.99 24.38 -30.91
CA TYR A 877 -13.73 25.01 -30.46
C TYR A 877 -13.23 24.44 -29.13
N THR A 878 -14.15 24.12 -28.20
CA THR A 878 -13.81 23.47 -26.93
C THR A 878 -13.35 22.03 -27.12
N HIS A 879 -13.99 21.27 -28.01
CA HIS A 879 -13.51 19.93 -28.37
C HIS A 879 -12.15 19.97 -29.10
N GLU A 880 -11.87 20.94 -29.97
CA GLU A 880 -10.53 21.13 -30.56
C GLU A 880 -9.45 21.46 -29.50
N ALA A 881 -9.82 22.07 -28.37
CA ALA A 881 -8.93 22.24 -27.22
C ALA A 881 -8.73 20.92 -26.44
N ARG A 882 -9.84 20.25 -26.07
CA ARG A 882 -9.89 19.01 -25.27
C ARG A 882 -9.37 17.74 -25.99
N LEU A 883 -9.25 17.75 -27.31
CA LEU A 883 -8.87 16.58 -28.11
C LEU A 883 -7.49 16.01 -27.74
N ILE A 884 -6.50 16.90 -27.58
CA ILE A 884 -5.10 16.57 -27.27
C ILE A 884 -4.84 16.94 -25.82
N LYS A 885 -4.55 15.94 -24.99
CA LYS A 885 -4.44 16.03 -23.53
C LYS A 885 -3.07 16.54 -23.08
N SER A 886 -3.06 17.40 -22.05
CA SER A 886 -1.86 17.82 -21.34
C SER A 886 -1.21 16.66 -20.55
N PRO A 887 0.07 16.76 -20.15
CA PRO A 887 0.70 15.78 -19.26
C PRO A 887 -0.02 15.60 -17.91
N ALA A 888 -0.75 16.61 -17.43
CA ALA A 888 -1.53 16.53 -16.21
C ALA A 888 -2.87 15.79 -16.44
N GLU A 889 -3.54 16.07 -17.56
CA GLU A 889 -4.74 15.34 -18.00
C GLU A 889 -4.43 13.85 -18.21
N LEU A 890 -3.32 13.54 -18.90
CA LEU A 890 -2.83 12.17 -19.10
C LEU A 890 -2.37 11.48 -17.81
N LYS A 891 -2.14 12.21 -16.72
CA LYS A 891 -1.95 11.62 -15.38
C LYS A 891 -3.30 11.24 -14.78
N LEU A 892 -4.28 12.15 -14.80
CA LEU A 892 -5.62 11.90 -14.23
C LEU A 892 -6.35 10.75 -14.95
N MET A 893 -6.23 10.65 -16.28
CA MET A 893 -6.76 9.50 -17.04
C MET A 893 -6.06 8.18 -16.64
N ARG A 894 -4.72 8.15 -16.54
CA ARG A 894 -3.97 6.96 -16.08
C ARG A 894 -4.32 6.54 -14.65
N ASP A 895 -4.56 7.49 -13.76
CA ASP A 895 -5.00 7.21 -12.40
C ASP A 895 -6.44 6.67 -12.39
N SER A 896 -7.34 7.22 -13.21
CA SER A 896 -8.72 6.73 -13.35
C SER A 896 -8.80 5.30 -13.89
N VAL A 897 -8.14 4.99 -15.00
CA VAL A 897 -8.14 3.64 -15.58
C VAL A 897 -7.44 2.62 -14.68
N SER A 898 -6.44 3.05 -13.90
CA SER A 898 -5.83 2.22 -12.85
C SER A 898 -6.84 1.85 -11.75
N ILE A 899 -7.75 2.76 -11.38
CA ILE A 899 -8.87 2.46 -10.47
C ILE A 899 -9.84 1.48 -11.14
N GLY A 900 -10.30 1.76 -12.36
CA GLY A 900 -11.24 0.91 -13.10
C GLY A 900 -10.71 -0.52 -13.30
N CYS A 901 -9.47 -0.67 -13.74
CA CYS A 901 -8.79 -1.97 -13.88
C CYS A 901 -8.70 -2.71 -12.55
N GLN A 902 -8.31 -2.06 -11.45
CA GLN A 902 -8.25 -2.72 -10.14
C GLN A 902 -9.63 -3.12 -9.61
N ALA A 903 -10.66 -2.32 -9.87
CA ALA A 903 -12.03 -2.57 -9.45
C ALA A 903 -12.67 -3.72 -10.23
N LEU A 904 -12.54 -3.72 -11.57
CA LEU A 904 -13.03 -4.81 -12.40
C LEU A 904 -12.27 -6.11 -12.11
N LEU A 905 -10.95 -6.06 -11.91
CA LEU A 905 -10.16 -7.22 -11.50
C LEU A 905 -10.67 -7.85 -10.19
N GLN A 906 -10.95 -7.04 -9.16
CA GLN A 906 -11.55 -7.55 -7.92
C GLN A 906 -12.96 -8.10 -8.13
N THR A 907 -13.72 -7.52 -9.05
CA THR A 907 -15.08 -8.00 -9.39
C THR A 907 -15.04 -9.34 -10.12
N MET A 908 -14.14 -9.51 -11.10
CA MET A 908 -13.87 -10.77 -11.78
C MET A 908 -13.55 -11.88 -10.78
N LEU A 909 -12.61 -11.63 -9.86
CA LEU A 909 -12.20 -12.57 -8.81
C LEU A 909 -13.39 -13.06 -7.96
N HIS A 910 -14.31 -12.17 -7.60
CA HIS A 910 -15.47 -12.52 -6.77
C HIS A 910 -16.70 -13.02 -7.57
N SER A 911 -16.64 -13.04 -8.91
CA SER A 911 -17.83 -13.27 -9.75
C SER A 911 -18.47 -14.66 -9.57
N LYS A 912 -17.70 -15.67 -9.18
CA LYS A 912 -18.21 -17.00 -8.80
C LYS A 912 -19.00 -17.01 -7.49
N THR A 913 -18.66 -16.12 -6.55
CA THR A 913 -19.31 -16.00 -5.23
C THR A 913 -20.59 -15.18 -5.31
N TYR A 914 -20.70 -14.29 -6.29
CA TYR A 914 -21.81 -13.37 -6.48
C TYR A 914 -22.47 -13.56 -7.85
N PRO A 915 -23.26 -14.64 -8.08
CA PRO A 915 -23.82 -15.00 -9.39
C PRO A 915 -25.04 -14.14 -9.77
N TYR A 916 -25.00 -12.84 -9.49
CA TYR A 916 -26.07 -11.88 -9.77
C TYR A 916 -25.47 -10.59 -10.32
N GLU A 917 -26.03 -10.08 -11.42
CA GLU A 917 -25.54 -8.89 -12.11
C GLU A 917 -25.49 -7.67 -11.17
N ALA A 918 -26.53 -7.47 -10.36
CA ALA A 918 -26.62 -6.41 -9.35
C ALA A 918 -25.46 -6.44 -8.35
N MET A 919 -25.02 -7.64 -7.94
CA MET A 919 -23.94 -7.78 -6.97
C MET A 919 -22.57 -7.46 -7.59
N LEU A 920 -22.36 -7.78 -8.87
CA LEU A 920 -21.14 -7.40 -9.58
C LEU A 920 -21.11 -5.90 -9.89
N SER A 921 -22.26 -5.31 -10.25
CA SER A 921 -22.44 -3.86 -10.40
C SER A 921 -22.11 -3.11 -9.09
N ALA A 922 -22.65 -3.57 -7.96
CA ALA A 922 -22.35 -3.00 -6.65
C ALA A 922 -20.89 -3.23 -6.22
N LYS A 923 -20.30 -4.39 -6.54
CA LYS A 923 -18.89 -4.69 -6.25
C LYS A 923 -17.94 -3.77 -7.00
N VAL A 924 -18.12 -3.56 -8.31
CA VAL A 924 -17.25 -2.67 -9.08
C VAL A 924 -17.40 -1.21 -8.64
N GLU A 925 -18.63 -0.74 -8.37
CA GLU A 925 -18.87 0.61 -7.86
C GLU A 925 -18.21 0.86 -6.50
N TYR A 926 -18.33 -0.10 -5.58
CA TYR A 926 -17.65 -0.08 -4.28
C TYR A 926 -16.13 -0.02 -4.44
N GLU A 927 -15.55 -0.89 -5.25
CA GLU A 927 -14.09 -0.94 -5.45
C GLU A 927 -13.56 0.34 -6.13
N CYS A 928 -14.31 0.96 -7.05
CA CYS A 928 -13.97 2.26 -7.62
C CYS A 928 -13.97 3.38 -6.56
N LYS A 929 -15.09 3.53 -5.84
CA LYS A 929 -15.25 4.59 -4.82
C LYS A 929 -14.23 4.48 -3.69
N MET A 930 -13.95 3.26 -3.22
CA MET A 930 -12.95 3.00 -2.17
C MET A 930 -11.50 3.28 -2.59
N ARG A 931 -11.24 3.52 -3.88
CA ARG A 931 -9.93 3.96 -4.41
C ARG A 931 -9.87 5.46 -4.75
N GLY A 932 -10.93 6.22 -4.46
CA GLY A 932 -10.97 7.68 -4.64
C GLY A 932 -11.68 8.17 -5.90
N ALA A 933 -12.25 7.29 -6.73
CA ALA A 933 -13.12 7.72 -7.81
C ALA A 933 -14.40 8.37 -7.23
N GLN A 934 -14.78 9.53 -7.77
CA GLN A 934 -15.88 10.34 -7.24
C GLN A 934 -17.26 9.75 -7.60
N ARG A 935 -17.33 9.04 -8.73
CA ARG A 935 -18.51 8.36 -9.27
C ARG A 935 -18.09 7.32 -10.32
N MET A 936 -19.02 6.48 -10.75
CA MET A 936 -18.89 5.78 -12.03
C MET A 936 -19.10 6.79 -13.17
N ALA A 937 -18.39 6.64 -14.29
CA ALA A 937 -18.49 7.53 -15.44
C ALA A 937 -19.84 7.38 -16.17
N PHE A 938 -20.41 6.19 -16.10
CA PHE A 938 -21.74 5.79 -16.58
C PHE A 938 -22.29 4.68 -15.68
N ASN A 939 -23.56 4.30 -15.84
CA ASN A 939 -24.10 3.11 -15.16
C ASN A 939 -23.43 1.86 -15.76
N PRO A 940 -22.77 1.00 -14.96
CA PRO A 940 -22.16 -0.23 -15.44
C PRO A 940 -23.14 -1.08 -16.27
N VAL A 941 -22.68 -1.62 -17.40
CA VAL A 941 -23.39 -2.72 -18.08
C VAL A 941 -22.94 -4.01 -17.43
N VAL A 942 -23.87 -4.84 -16.95
CA VAL A 942 -23.54 -6.16 -16.39
C VAL A 942 -24.49 -7.19 -16.99
N GLY A 943 -24.14 -7.70 -18.17
CA GLY A 943 -24.97 -8.64 -18.92
C GLY A 943 -24.49 -10.09 -18.79
N GLY A 944 -25.21 -10.89 -18.02
CA GLY A 944 -25.03 -12.35 -17.92
C GLY A 944 -25.77 -13.11 -19.02
N GLY A 945 -25.09 -14.08 -19.63
CA GLY A 945 -25.66 -14.93 -20.69
C GLY A 945 -26.31 -14.08 -21.80
N PRO A 946 -27.58 -14.33 -22.17
CA PRO A 946 -28.33 -13.54 -23.15
C PRO A 946 -28.33 -12.02 -22.92
N ASN A 947 -28.22 -11.54 -21.67
CA ASN A 947 -28.17 -10.09 -21.42
C ASN A 947 -26.89 -9.44 -21.96
N GLY A 948 -25.79 -10.19 -22.08
CA GLY A 948 -24.57 -9.74 -22.73
C GLY A 948 -24.76 -9.42 -24.22
N SER A 949 -25.79 -9.99 -24.87
CA SER A 949 -26.16 -9.67 -26.26
C SER A 949 -26.94 -8.34 -26.42
N VAL A 950 -27.13 -7.57 -25.34
CA VAL A 950 -27.85 -6.29 -25.35
C VAL A 950 -26.86 -5.15 -25.04
N VAL A 951 -26.47 -4.40 -26.08
CA VAL A 951 -25.34 -3.44 -26.06
C VAL A 951 -25.39 -2.43 -24.90
N HIS A 952 -26.57 -1.87 -24.61
CA HIS A 952 -26.80 -0.92 -23.50
C HIS A 952 -27.65 -1.55 -22.38
N TYR A 953 -27.35 -2.80 -21.98
CA TYR A 953 -28.06 -3.45 -20.89
C TYR A 953 -27.77 -2.75 -19.56
N SER A 954 -28.80 -2.17 -18.95
CA SER A 954 -28.68 -1.29 -17.77
C SER A 954 -29.55 -1.71 -16.58
N ARG A 955 -30.22 -2.87 -16.67
CA ARG A 955 -31.09 -3.41 -15.62
C ARG A 955 -30.28 -4.08 -14.50
N ASN A 956 -29.23 -4.82 -14.87
CA ASN A 956 -28.35 -5.55 -13.95
C ASN A 956 -29.12 -6.34 -12.89
N ASP A 957 -30.21 -7.02 -13.26
CA ASP A 957 -31.20 -7.56 -12.31
C ASP A 957 -31.38 -9.09 -12.39
N GLN A 958 -30.62 -9.79 -13.23
CA GLN A 958 -30.70 -11.24 -13.39
C GLN A 958 -29.62 -12.00 -12.59
N LYS A 959 -29.88 -13.30 -12.44
CA LYS A 959 -28.90 -14.28 -12.00
C LYS A 959 -28.09 -14.75 -13.22
N ILE A 960 -26.78 -14.84 -13.06
CA ILE A 960 -25.87 -15.41 -14.07
C ILE A 960 -25.76 -16.92 -13.81
N ASN A 961 -25.91 -17.76 -14.84
CA ASN A 961 -25.91 -19.21 -14.66
C ASN A 961 -24.50 -19.82 -14.73
N ASP A 962 -24.36 -21.06 -14.28
CA ASP A 962 -23.15 -21.84 -14.59
C ASP A 962 -23.15 -22.19 -16.08
N GLY A 963 -21.98 -22.11 -16.71
CA GLY A 963 -21.82 -22.18 -18.16
C GLY A 963 -22.06 -20.88 -18.93
N ASP A 964 -22.62 -19.81 -18.34
CA ASP A 964 -22.77 -18.50 -19.01
C ASP A 964 -21.46 -17.69 -19.02
N LEU A 965 -21.36 -16.73 -19.95
CA LEU A 965 -20.45 -15.57 -19.84
C LEU A 965 -21.13 -14.43 -19.07
N VAL A 966 -20.33 -13.53 -18.50
CA VAL A 966 -20.76 -12.16 -18.17
C VAL A 966 -19.93 -11.16 -18.97
N LEU A 967 -20.59 -10.20 -19.59
CA LEU A 967 -20.01 -8.99 -20.15
C LEU A 967 -20.17 -7.88 -19.13
N MET A 968 -19.05 -7.30 -18.66
CA MET A 968 -19.06 -6.11 -17.83
C MET A 968 -18.31 -4.96 -18.49
N ASP A 969 -19.02 -3.86 -18.68
CA ASP A 969 -18.51 -2.59 -19.16
C ASP A 969 -18.61 -1.54 -18.04
N ILE A 970 -17.47 -0.94 -17.71
CA ILE A 970 -17.31 -0.10 -16.54
C ILE A 970 -16.34 1.06 -16.81
N GLY A 971 -16.67 2.22 -16.25
CA GLY A 971 -15.79 3.39 -16.22
C GLY A 971 -15.96 4.15 -14.92
N CYS A 972 -14.92 4.85 -14.44
CA CYS A 972 -15.02 5.71 -13.28
C CYS A 972 -14.49 7.13 -13.53
N GLU A 973 -14.93 8.09 -12.73
CA GLU A 973 -14.49 9.48 -12.82
C GLU A 973 -13.55 9.84 -11.66
N LEU A 974 -12.38 10.39 -12.00
CA LEU A 974 -11.40 10.92 -11.07
C LEU A 974 -11.05 12.36 -11.47
N HIS A 975 -11.43 13.32 -10.64
CA HIS A 975 -11.14 14.75 -10.78
C HIS A 975 -11.54 15.34 -12.14
N GLY A 976 -12.70 14.89 -12.65
CA GLY A 976 -13.28 15.35 -13.91
C GLY A 976 -12.81 14.60 -15.16
N TYR A 977 -11.91 13.62 -15.03
CA TYR A 977 -11.47 12.75 -16.13
C TYR A 977 -11.99 11.33 -15.93
N VAL A 978 -12.45 10.70 -17.01
CA VAL A 978 -13.09 9.38 -16.99
C VAL A 978 -12.15 8.28 -17.49
N SER A 979 -12.46 7.06 -17.08
CA SER A 979 -11.98 5.81 -17.66
C SER A 979 -13.13 5.04 -18.30
N ASP A 980 -12.80 4.09 -19.17
CA ASP A 980 -13.76 3.34 -19.98
C ASP A 980 -13.18 1.98 -20.44
N LEU A 981 -13.73 0.85 -19.95
CA LEU A 981 -13.21 -0.48 -20.28
C LEU A 981 -14.19 -1.65 -20.05
N THR A 982 -14.46 -2.38 -21.13
CA THR A 982 -15.17 -3.67 -21.11
C THR A 982 -14.26 -4.89 -20.97
N ARG A 983 -14.70 -5.89 -20.18
CA ARG A 983 -14.26 -7.30 -20.26
C ARG A 983 -15.45 -8.25 -20.32
N THR A 984 -15.24 -9.38 -20.99
CA THR A 984 -16.16 -10.53 -20.96
C THR A 984 -15.43 -11.75 -20.39
N TRP A 985 -16.06 -12.52 -19.49
CA TRP A 985 -15.49 -13.76 -18.93
C TRP A 985 -16.57 -14.72 -18.40
N PRO A 986 -16.28 -16.03 -18.26
CA PRO A 986 -17.16 -16.99 -17.58
C PRO A 986 -16.97 -16.90 -16.05
N PRO A 987 -17.99 -16.51 -15.24
CA PRO A 987 -17.83 -16.33 -13.79
C PRO A 987 -17.33 -17.58 -13.05
N TYR A 988 -17.66 -18.77 -13.56
CA TYR A 988 -17.29 -20.04 -12.95
C TYR A 988 -15.85 -20.49 -13.24
N GLY A 989 -15.15 -19.78 -14.13
CA GLY A 989 -13.70 -19.88 -14.35
C GLY A 989 -13.25 -20.69 -15.58
N ARG A 990 -14.17 -21.14 -16.45
CA ARG A 990 -13.83 -21.87 -17.68
C ARG A 990 -14.62 -21.40 -18.88
N PHE A 991 -13.95 -21.18 -20.00
CA PHE A 991 -14.63 -20.95 -21.28
C PHE A 991 -15.17 -22.29 -21.81
N SER A 992 -16.28 -22.26 -22.53
CA SER A 992 -16.69 -23.40 -23.37
C SER A 992 -15.96 -23.32 -24.72
N PRO A 993 -15.77 -24.42 -25.46
CA PRO A 993 -15.11 -24.35 -26.78
C PRO A 993 -15.80 -23.39 -27.77
N VAL A 994 -17.09 -23.12 -27.58
CA VAL A 994 -17.86 -22.15 -28.36
C VAL A 994 -17.61 -20.71 -27.91
N HIS A 995 -17.33 -20.50 -26.62
CA HIS A 995 -16.90 -19.21 -26.09
C HIS A 995 -15.46 -18.92 -26.50
N GLU A 996 -14.56 -19.92 -26.49
CA GLU A 996 -13.17 -19.78 -26.95
C GLU A 996 -13.14 -19.35 -28.43
N GLU A 997 -13.82 -20.09 -29.31
CA GLU A 997 -13.90 -19.83 -30.77
C GLU A 997 -14.35 -18.40 -31.11
N LEU A 998 -15.31 -17.82 -30.36
CA LEU A 998 -15.71 -16.43 -30.56
C LEU A 998 -14.80 -15.42 -29.85
N TYR A 999 -14.37 -15.71 -28.62
CA TYR A 999 -13.56 -14.80 -27.82
C TYR A 999 -12.18 -14.58 -28.44
N GLU A 1000 -11.56 -15.63 -29.00
CA GLU A 1000 -10.29 -15.51 -29.72
C GLU A 1000 -10.41 -14.59 -30.95
N LEU A 1001 -11.48 -14.69 -31.73
CA LEU A 1001 -11.72 -13.79 -32.88
C LEU A 1001 -11.89 -12.32 -32.45
N ILE A 1002 -12.61 -12.05 -31.35
CA ILE A 1002 -12.73 -10.69 -30.81
C ILE A 1002 -11.38 -10.19 -30.26
N LEU A 1003 -10.63 -11.04 -29.57
CA LEU A 1003 -9.33 -10.72 -28.97
C LEU A 1003 -8.25 -10.47 -30.03
N GLU A 1004 -8.21 -11.27 -31.10
CA GLU A 1004 -7.33 -11.08 -32.27
C GLU A 1004 -7.67 -9.77 -32.99
N THR A 1005 -8.97 -9.46 -33.14
CA THR A 1005 -9.42 -8.17 -33.69
C THR A 1005 -9.02 -6.99 -32.81
N ASN A 1006 -9.15 -7.10 -31.48
CA ASN A 1006 -8.70 -6.08 -30.54
C ASN A 1006 -7.18 -5.84 -30.67
N LYS A 1007 -6.37 -6.91 -30.68
CA LYS A 1007 -4.90 -6.83 -30.84
C LYS A 1007 -4.48 -6.12 -32.13
N GLU A 1008 -5.03 -6.52 -33.28
CA GLU A 1008 -4.69 -5.89 -34.56
C GLU A 1008 -5.21 -4.45 -34.69
N CYS A 1009 -6.35 -4.12 -34.06
CA CYS A 1009 -6.81 -2.73 -33.99
C CYS A 1009 -5.90 -1.85 -33.11
N LEU A 1010 -5.34 -2.40 -32.03
CA LEU A 1010 -4.31 -1.72 -31.24
C LEU A 1010 -3.02 -1.49 -32.05
N ASP A 1011 -2.55 -2.46 -32.85
CA ASP A 1011 -1.37 -2.29 -33.73
C ASP A 1011 -1.55 -1.19 -34.81
N LEU A 1012 -2.79 -0.80 -35.09
CA LEU A 1012 -3.15 0.31 -35.98
C LEU A 1012 -3.26 1.67 -35.25
N CYS A 1013 -3.22 1.73 -33.92
CA CYS A 1013 -3.25 2.98 -33.16
C CYS A 1013 -1.91 3.72 -33.24
N LYS A 1014 -1.79 4.67 -34.16
CA LYS A 1014 -0.59 5.50 -34.33
C LYS A 1014 -0.90 6.83 -35.03
N PRO A 1015 -0.01 7.85 -34.94
CA PRO A 1015 -0.18 9.10 -35.65
C PRO A 1015 -0.46 8.90 -37.14
N GLY A 1016 -1.40 9.68 -37.68
CA GLY A 1016 -1.81 9.59 -39.09
C GLY A 1016 -2.92 8.57 -39.40
N MET A 1017 -3.15 7.57 -38.55
CA MET A 1017 -4.33 6.69 -38.64
C MET A 1017 -5.57 7.38 -38.08
N SER A 1018 -6.76 6.80 -38.25
CA SER A 1018 -8.02 7.40 -37.78
C SER A 1018 -8.99 6.34 -37.25
N ILE A 1019 -9.86 6.69 -36.29
CA ILE A 1019 -10.88 5.77 -35.73
C ILE A 1019 -11.69 5.12 -36.86
N GLY A 1020 -12.08 5.89 -37.87
CA GLY A 1020 -12.82 5.41 -39.04
C GLY A 1020 -12.02 4.45 -39.93
N SER A 1021 -10.69 4.56 -40.02
CA SER A 1021 -9.87 3.58 -40.76
C SER A 1021 -9.69 2.28 -39.96
N ILE A 1022 -9.54 2.36 -38.64
CA ILE A 1022 -9.49 1.21 -37.74
C ILE A 1022 -10.86 0.47 -37.73
N HIS A 1023 -11.98 1.20 -37.75
CA HIS A 1023 -13.32 0.61 -37.82
C HIS A 1023 -13.58 -0.14 -39.13
N ASN A 1024 -13.14 0.39 -40.27
CA ASN A 1024 -13.25 -0.33 -41.54
C ASN A 1024 -12.33 -1.57 -41.58
N TYR A 1025 -11.28 -1.63 -40.75
CA TYR A 1025 -10.47 -2.83 -40.58
C TYR A 1025 -11.18 -3.89 -39.72
N SER A 1026 -11.71 -3.51 -38.55
CA SER A 1026 -12.42 -4.45 -37.65
C SER A 1026 -13.69 -5.01 -38.28
N ASP A 1027 -14.52 -4.19 -38.92
CA ASP A 1027 -15.69 -4.63 -39.72
C ASP A 1027 -15.28 -5.66 -40.77
N LYS A 1028 -14.20 -5.40 -41.54
CA LYS A 1028 -13.72 -6.37 -42.54
C LYS A 1028 -13.23 -7.69 -41.91
N LYS A 1029 -12.51 -7.63 -40.79
CA LYS A 1029 -11.98 -8.83 -40.11
C LYS A 1029 -13.09 -9.66 -39.48
N LEU A 1030 -13.99 -9.04 -38.73
CA LEU A 1030 -15.09 -9.71 -38.04
C LEU A 1030 -16.10 -10.30 -39.03
N ARG A 1031 -16.43 -9.62 -40.12
CA ARG A 1031 -17.29 -10.21 -41.18
C ARG A 1031 -16.67 -11.43 -41.84
N LYS A 1032 -15.35 -11.45 -42.04
CA LYS A 1032 -14.63 -12.63 -42.53
C LYS A 1032 -14.70 -13.76 -41.50
N GLY A 1033 -14.33 -13.49 -40.25
CA GLY A 1033 -14.32 -14.48 -39.16
C GLY A 1033 -15.69 -15.09 -38.89
N PHE A 1034 -16.75 -14.28 -38.71
CA PHE A 1034 -18.11 -14.79 -38.50
C PHE A 1034 -18.65 -15.58 -39.70
N LYS A 1035 -18.15 -15.34 -40.92
CA LYS A 1035 -18.47 -16.16 -42.10
C LYS A 1035 -17.73 -17.50 -42.07
N GLU A 1036 -16.46 -17.51 -41.69
CA GLU A 1036 -15.65 -18.73 -41.59
C GLU A 1036 -16.13 -19.64 -40.43
N ILE A 1037 -16.60 -19.04 -39.33
CA ILE A 1037 -17.24 -19.70 -38.16
C ILE A 1037 -18.72 -20.10 -38.43
N GLY A 1038 -19.31 -19.65 -39.54
CA GLY A 1038 -20.66 -20.04 -39.99
C GLY A 1038 -21.83 -19.28 -39.35
N ILE A 1039 -21.57 -18.21 -38.60
CA ILE A 1039 -22.60 -17.28 -38.09
C ILE A 1039 -23.19 -16.43 -39.22
N LEU A 1040 -22.34 -15.94 -40.14
CA LEU A 1040 -22.75 -15.20 -41.32
C LEU A 1040 -22.69 -16.09 -42.57
N LYS A 1041 -23.81 -16.17 -43.31
CA LYS A 1041 -23.88 -16.95 -44.57
C LYS A 1041 -23.11 -16.27 -45.71
N TYR A 1042 -22.95 -14.95 -45.64
CA TYR A 1042 -22.27 -14.12 -46.64
C TYR A 1042 -21.50 -12.98 -45.96
N ASP A 1043 -20.44 -12.50 -46.60
CA ASP A 1043 -19.72 -11.28 -46.19
C ASP A 1043 -20.57 -10.05 -46.56
N ARG A 1044 -21.49 -9.67 -45.65
CA ARG A 1044 -22.49 -8.61 -45.85
C ARG A 1044 -22.56 -7.69 -44.64
N ARG A 1045 -22.28 -6.40 -44.85
CA ARG A 1045 -22.25 -5.37 -43.78
C ARG A 1045 -23.60 -5.23 -43.07
N ASP A 1046 -24.72 -5.31 -43.79
CA ASP A 1046 -26.07 -5.22 -43.23
C ASP A 1046 -26.46 -6.42 -42.35
N SER A 1047 -25.87 -7.60 -42.59
CA SER A 1047 -26.03 -8.79 -41.73
C SER A 1047 -25.11 -8.72 -40.51
N TYR A 1048 -23.94 -8.11 -40.64
CA TYR A 1048 -23.00 -7.87 -39.55
C TYR A 1048 -23.44 -6.74 -38.61
N GLN A 1049 -24.08 -5.68 -39.10
CA GLN A 1049 -24.59 -4.58 -38.26
C GLN A 1049 -25.70 -5.02 -37.30
N GLN A 1050 -26.32 -6.19 -37.51
CA GLN A 1050 -27.24 -6.84 -36.57
C GLN A 1050 -26.51 -7.60 -35.44
N LEU A 1051 -25.20 -7.86 -35.61
CA LEU A 1051 -24.33 -8.56 -34.67
C LEU A 1051 -23.32 -7.63 -33.98
N ASN A 1052 -22.95 -6.53 -34.62
CA ASN A 1052 -22.24 -5.42 -33.99
C ASN A 1052 -22.70 -4.07 -34.60
N PRO A 1053 -23.53 -3.30 -33.88
CA PRO A 1053 -23.98 -1.98 -34.30
C PRO A 1053 -23.08 -0.82 -33.80
N THR A 1054 -22.02 -1.08 -33.02
CA THR A 1054 -21.16 -0.03 -32.42
C THR A 1054 -20.03 0.41 -33.36
N ASN A 1055 -19.29 1.44 -32.95
CA ASN A 1055 -18.05 1.82 -33.62
C ASN A 1055 -16.92 0.86 -33.19
N ILE A 1056 -15.67 1.16 -33.55
CA ILE A 1056 -14.51 0.47 -32.96
C ILE A 1056 -13.97 1.20 -31.73
N GLY A 1057 -14.60 2.31 -31.33
CA GLY A 1057 -14.12 3.24 -30.33
C GLY A 1057 -14.51 4.69 -30.64
N HIS A 1058 -14.19 5.55 -29.68
CA HIS A 1058 -14.46 7.00 -29.67
C HIS A 1058 -13.28 7.74 -29.01
N TYR A 1059 -13.32 9.07 -28.99
CA TYR A 1059 -12.41 9.84 -28.15
C TYR A 1059 -12.84 9.75 -26.68
N LEU A 1060 -11.87 9.78 -25.76
CA LEU A 1060 -12.09 9.70 -24.31
C LEU A 1060 -11.40 10.89 -23.60
N GLY A 1061 -11.89 11.32 -22.44
CA GLY A 1061 -11.24 12.40 -21.67
C GLY A 1061 -12.04 12.89 -20.46
N MET A 1062 -12.71 14.03 -20.59
CA MET A 1062 -13.58 14.61 -19.54
C MET A 1062 -15.03 14.12 -19.64
N ASP A 1063 -15.40 13.53 -20.77
CA ASP A 1063 -16.63 12.77 -20.99
C ASP A 1063 -16.24 11.40 -21.57
N VAL A 1064 -17.17 10.44 -21.52
CA VAL A 1064 -16.99 9.07 -22.03
C VAL A 1064 -16.84 9.09 -23.55
N HIS A 1065 -17.90 9.52 -24.26
CA HIS A 1065 -17.85 9.90 -25.67
C HIS A 1065 -17.39 11.36 -25.81
N ASP A 1066 -16.11 11.63 -25.51
CA ASP A 1066 -15.52 12.98 -25.59
C ASP A 1066 -15.50 13.53 -27.03
N CYS A 1067 -15.37 14.84 -27.17
CA CYS A 1067 -15.03 15.52 -28.42
C CYS A 1067 -15.98 15.22 -29.60
N SER A 1068 -17.27 15.02 -29.33
CA SER A 1068 -18.29 14.52 -30.28
C SER A 1068 -18.51 15.34 -31.58
N THR A 1069 -17.92 16.53 -31.73
CA THR A 1069 -17.91 17.32 -32.99
C THR A 1069 -16.71 16.98 -33.90
N ILE A 1070 -15.69 16.30 -33.36
CA ILE A 1070 -14.48 15.94 -34.09
C ILE A 1070 -14.73 14.66 -34.91
N SER A 1071 -14.54 14.73 -36.22
CA SER A 1071 -14.76 13.58 -37.11
C SER A 1071 -13.84 12.40 -36.77
N TYR A 1072 -14.39 11.18 -36.79
CA TYR A 1072 -13.63 9.93 -36.66
C TYR A 1072 -12.74 9.63 -37.86
N HIS A 1073 -12.86 10.38 -38.97
CA HIS A 1073 -11.93 10.32 -40.10
C HIS A 1073 -10.71 11.24 -39.94
N ARG A 1074 -10.65 12.06 -38.88
CA ARG A 1074 -9.50 12.91 -38.58
C ARG A 1074 -8.25 12.05 -38.28
N PRO A 1075 -7.08 12.39 -38.83
CA PRO A 1075 -5.83 11.76 -38.43
C PRO A 1075 -5.53 11.99 -36.95
N LEU A 1076 -5.29 10.89 -36.23
CA LEU A 1076 -4.86 10.86 -34.84
C LEU A 1076 -3.48 11.52 -34.70
N LYS A 1077 -3.25 12.11 -33.53
CA LYS A 1077 -2.03 12.82 -33.15
C LYS A 1077 -1.56 12.35 -31.78
N PRO A 1078 -0.27 12.50 -31.44
CA PRO A 1078 0.22 12.27 -30.09
C PRO A 1078 -0.59 13.06 -29.04
N GLY A 1079 -0.84 12.46 -27.88
CA GLY A 1079 -1.65 13.07 -26.81
C GLY A 1079 -3.17 12.95 -26.98
N VAL A 1080 -3.66 12.36 -28.08
CA VAL A 1080 -5.08 11.96 -28.21
C VAL A 1080 -5.28 10.61 -27.49
N VAL A 1081 -6.39 10.47 -26.77
CA VAL A 1081 -6.82 9.20 -26.14
C VAL A 1081 -8.13 8.73 -26.78
N ILE A 1082 -8.20 7.43 -27.09
CA ILE A 1082 -9.36 6.74 -27.67
C ILE A 1082 -9.62 5.40 -26.99
N THR A 1083 -10.83 4.87 -27.11
CA THR A 1083 -11.15 3.44 -26.83
C THR A 1083 -10.88 2.57 -28.07
N ILE A 1084 -10.66 1.27 -27.87
CA ILE A 1084 -10.67 0.23 -28.92
C ILE A 1084 -11.52 -0.95 -28.45
N GLU A 1085 -12.76 -1.06 -28.95
CA GLU A 1085 -13.89 -1.81 -28.35
C GLU A 1085 -14.54 -2.91 -29.24
N PRO A 1086 -13.81 -3.75 -30.01
CA PRO A 1086 -14.47 -4.76 -30.84
C PRO A 1086 -15.32 -5.74 -30.01
N GLY A 1087 -16.45 -6.14 -30.59
CA GLY A 1087 -17.37 -7.08 -29.97
C GLY A 1087 -18.34 -7.73 -30.94
N VAL A 1088 -19.16 -8.61 -30.38
CA VAL A 1088 -20.27 -9.32 -31.02
C VAL A 1088 -21.41 -9.49 -30.03
N TYR A 1089 -22.63 -9.36 -30.51
CA TYR A 1089 -23.86 -9.48 -29.75
C TYR A 1089 -24.81 -10.33 -30.61
N ILE A 1090 -25.09 -11.57 -30.20
CA ILE A 1090 -25.86 -12.54 -30.99
C ILE A 1090 -27.22 -12.72 -30.31
N PRO A 1091 -28.31 -12.08 -30.78
CA PRO A 1091 -29.60 -12.19 -30.11
C PRO A 1091 -30.14 -13.63 -30.10
N THR A 1092 -30.87 -13.99 -29.05
CA THR A 1092 -31.66 -15.23 -29.00
C THR A 1092 -32.61 -15.29 -30.21
N GLY A 1093 -32.54 -16.36 -30.99
CA GLY A 1093 -33.30 -16.51 -32.24
C GLY A 1093 -32.64 -15.93 -33.50
N PHE A 1094 -31.41 -15.40 -33.43
CA PHE A 1094 -30.68 -14.99 -34.64
C PHE A 1094 -30.37 -16.19 -35.54
N ASN A 1095 -30.41 -16.00 -36.87
CA ASN A 1095 -30.36 -17.07 -37.89
C ASN A 1095 -28.93 -17.62 -38.13
N CYS A 1096 -28.33 -18.15 -37.07
CA CYS A 1096 -27.01 -18.78 -36.97
C CYS A 1096 -27.14 -20.14 -36.23
N PRO A 1097 -26.07 -20.97 -36.20
CA PRO A 1097 -26.06 -22.20 -35.40
C PRO A 1097 -26.41 -21.93 -33.93
N GLU A 1098 -27.33 -22.73 -33.39
CA GLU A 1098 -27.95 -22.56 -32.05
C GLU A 1098 -26.92 -22.33 -30.94
N ARG A 1099 -25.76 -22.99 -31.02
CA ARG A 1099 -24.64 -22.89 -30.06
C ARG A 1099 -24.14 -21.46 -29.80
N TYR A 1100 -24.38 -20.51 -30.71
CA TYR A 1100 -23.94 -19.12 -30.56
C TYR A 1100 -25.03 -18.15 -30.08
N GLN A 1101 -26.30 -18.57 -30.02
CA GLN A 1101 -27.40 -17.65 -29.75
C GLN A 1101 -27.40 -17.23 -28.27
N GLY A 1102 -27.61 -15.93 -28.02
CA GLY A 1102 -27.50 -15.34 -26.68
C GLY A 1102 -26.08 -14.98 -26.26
N ILE A 1103 -25.04 -15.28 -27.04
CA ILE A 1103 -23.66 -14.89 -26.68
C ILE A 1103 -23.45 -13.40 -27.00
N GLY A 1104 -22.93 -12.67 -26.00
CA GLY A 1104 -22.35 -11.34 -26.19
C GLY A 1104 -20.92 -11.28 -25.64
N ILE A 1105 -20.01 -10.70 -26.42
CA ILE A 1105 -18.59 -10.51 -26.07
C ILE A 1105 -18.15 -9.14 -26.56
N ARG A 1106 -17.61 -8.30 -25.68
CA ARG A 1106 -16.82 -7.10 -26.03
C ARG A 1106 -15.51 -7.13 -25.23
N ILE A 1107 -14.42 -6.70 -25.87
CA ILE A 1107 -13.08 -6.61 -25.28
C ILE A 1107 -12.51 -5.24 -25.63
N GLU A 1108 -12.32 -4.41 -24.62
CA GLU A 1108 -12.07 -2.98 -24.83
C GLU A 1108 -10.89 -2.46 -24.01
N ASP A 1109 -10.12 -1.55 -24.59
CA ASP A 1109 -9.00 -0.93 -23.90
C ASP A 1109 -8.87 0.56 -24.26
N GLU A 1110 -8.55 1.39 -23.26
CA GLU A 1110 -8.07 2.76 -23.45
C GLU A 1110 -6.67 2.84 -24.09
N VAL A 1111 -6.52 3.72 -25.06
CA VAL A 1111 -5.32 3.87 -25.90
C VAL A 1111 -4.91 5.34 -26.01
N LEU A 1112 -3.75 5.68 -25.45
CA LEU A 1112 -3.07 6.94 -25.71
C LEU A 1112 -2.23 6.80 -26.99
N ILE A 1113 -2.42 7.72 -27.94
CA ILE A 1113 -1.56 7.84 -29.11
C ILE A 1113 -0.26 8.57 -28.73
N THR A 1114 0.88 8.01 -29.13
CA THR A 1114 2.23 8.52 -28.84
C THR A 1114 2.95 8.92 -30.13
N GLU A 1115 4.14 9.54 -30.03
CA GLU A 1115 4.93 10.01 -31.20
C GLU A 1115 5.21 8.92 -32.26
N SER A 1116 5.34 7.66 -31.85
CA SER A 1116 5.69 6.52 -32.71
C SER A 1116 4.65 5.41 -32.78
N GLY A 1117 3.55 5.52 -32.02
CA GLY A 1117 2.58 4.43 -31.86
C GLY A 1117 1.52 4.75 -30.81
N TYR A 1118 1.44 3.88 -29.80
CA TYR A 1118 0.43 3.96 -28.74
C TYR A 1118 0.95 3.43 -27.38
N GLU A 1119 0.18 3.72 -26.33
CA GLU A 1119 0.28 3.16 -24.98
C GLU A 1119 -1.12 2.68 -24.56
N VAL A 1120 -1.26 1.42 -24.15
CA VAL A 1120 -2.54 0.86 -23.68
C VAL A 1120 -2.67 1.12 -22.18
N LEU A 1121 -3.48 2.10 -21.80
CA LEU A 1121 -3.55 2.59 -20.41
C LEU A 1121 -4.20 1.57 -19.47
N SER A 1122 -5.19 0.83 -19.99
CA SER A 1122 -5.90 -0.29 -19.36
C SER A 1122 -5.15 -1.62 -19.41
N GLY A 1123 -3.93 -1.67 -19.99
CA GLY A 1123 -3.18 -2.91 -20.28
C GLY A 1123 -2.77 -3.75 -19.06
N SER A 1124 -3.09 -3.33 -17.84
CA SER A 1124 -2.93 -4.11 -16.61
C SER A 1124 -4.03 -5.16 -16.38
N LEU A 1125 -5.19 -5.04 -17.05
CA LEU A 1125 -6.32 -5.95 -16.86
C LEU A 1125 -6.31 -7.09 -17.90
N PRO A 1126 -6.27 -8.37 -17.48
CA PRO A 1126 -6.09 -9.48 -18.40
C PRO A 1126 -7.25 -9.63 -19.40
N LYS A 1127 -6.88 -9.99 -20.63
CA LYS A 1127 -7.81 -10.30 -21.75
C LYS A 1127 -7.42 -11.56 -22.54
N GLU A 1128 -6.39 -12.29 -22.12
CA GLU A 1128 -6.08 -13.61 -22.69
C GLU A 1128 -6.91 -14.68 -21.95
N ILE A 1129 -7.54 -15.62 -22.67
CA ILE A 1129 -8.35 -16.71 -22.10
C ILE A 1129 -7.59 -17.40 -20.95
N LYS A 1130 -6.39 -17.93 -21.24
CA LYS A 1130 -5.46 -18.54 -20.27
C LYS A 1130 -5.15 -17.68 -19.04
N HIS A 1131 -5.18 -16.34 -19.15
CA HIS A 1131 -4.90 -15.45 -18.01
C HIS A 1131 -6.17 -15.22 -17.19
N ILE A 1132 -7.34 -15.11 -17.82
CA ILE A 1132 -8.65 -15.04 -17.16
C ILE A 1132 -8.98 -16.36 -16.45
N GLU A 1133 -8.79 -17.51 -17.10
CA GLU A 1133 -8.98 -18.81 -16.46
C GLU A 1133 -7.99 -19.04 -15.32
N SER A 1134 -6.73 -18.64 -15.48
CA SER A 1134 -5.75 -18.67 -14.38
C SER A 1134 -6.19 -17.77 -13.21
N LEU A 1135 -6.65 -16.56 -13.49
CA LEU A 1135 -7.15 -15.60 -12.49
C LEU A 1135 -8.31 -16.22 -11.67
N LEU A 1136 -9.28 -16.83 -12.34
CA LEU A 1136 -10.52 -17.34 -11.74
C LEU A 1136 -10.35 -18.72 -11.08
N ASN A 1137 -9.62 -19.66 -11.70
CA ASN A 1137 -9.42 -20.99 -11.11
C ASN A 1137 -8.46 -20.96 -9.90
N ASN A 1138 -7.48 -20.06 -9.89
CA ASN A 1138 -6.65 -19.83 -8.70
C ASN A 1138 -7.43 -19.13 -7.56
N TYR A 1139 -8.59 -18.50 -7.84
CA TYR A 1139 -9.55 -18.12 -6.79
C TYR A 1139 -10.27 -19.36 -6.23
N GLY A 1140 -10.79 -20.21 -7.11
CA GLY A 1140 -11.60 -21.38 -6.74
C GLY A 1140 -10.88 -22.39 -5.83
N HIS A 1141 -9.59 -22.67 -6.05
CA HIS A 1141 -8.85 -23.59 -5.18
C HIS A 1141 -8.59 -23.07 -3.76
N ALA A 1142 -8.78 -21.77 -3.50
CA ALA A 1142 -8.69 -21.13 -2.19
C ALA A 1142 -10.07 -20.95 -1.50
N MET A 1143 -11.07 -21.72 -1.91
CA MET A 1143 -12.43 -21.73 -1.35
C MET A 1143 -12.88 -23.14 -0.87
N GLY A 1144 -12.06 -24.18 -1.10
CA GLY A 1144 -12.20 -25.50 -0.46
C GLY A 1144 -11.43 -25.63 0.87
N MET A 1145 -10.69 -24.58 1.23
CA MET A 1145 -10.01 -24.33 2.50
C MET A 1145 -10.13 -22.82 2.76
N ASP A 1146 -10.07 -22.38 4.02
CA ASP A 1146 -10.59 -21.07 4.44
C ASP A 1146 -10.14 -19.83 3.64
N THR A 1147 -11.08 -18.89 3.54
CA THR A 1147 -11.18 -17.86 2.50
C THR A 1147 -10.22 -16.68 2.69
N HIS A 1148 -8.90 -16.87 2.50
CA HIS A 1148 -7.89 -15.81 2.70
C HIS A 1148 -6.83 -15.67 1.58
N THR A 1149 -6.91 -16.41 0.47
CA THR A 1149 -5.74 -16.59 -0.43
C THR A 1149 -5.94 -16.16 -1.89
N VAL A 1150 -6.59 -15.01 -2.18
CA VAL A 1150 -6.71 -14.54 -3.58
C VAL A 1150 -6.45 -13.05 -3.82
N ALA A 1151 -5.16 -12.70 -3.93
CA ALA A 1151 -4.69 -11.40 -4.38
C ALA A 1151 -3.41 -11.51 -5.24
N ARG A 1152 -3.20 -12.63 -5.96
CA ARG A 1152 -1.89 -12.98 -6.55
C ARG A 1152 -1.86 -13.48 -8.00
N ALA A 1153 -3.00 -13.69 -8.66
CA ALA A 1153 -3.03 -14.22 -10.03
C ALA A 1153 -3.06 -13.14 -11.14
N ALA A 1154 -2.78 -11.87 -10.80
CA ALA A 1154 -2.95 -10.70 -11.67
C ALA A 1154 -1.66 -9.86 -11.83
N SER A 1155 -0.49 -10.51 -11.93
CA SER A 1155 0.80 -9.83 -12.11
C SER A 1155 1.82 -10.71 -12.85
N SER A 1156 1.34 -11.38 -13.90
CA SER A 1156 2.12 -12.24 -14.81
C SER A 1156 1.70 -12.01 -16.25
#